data_AF-A0A0C1J0R9-F1
#
_entry.id   AF-A0A0C1J0R9-F1
#
_cell.length_a   1.000
_cell.length_b   1.000
_cell.length_c   1.000
_cell.angle_alpha   90.00
_cell.angle_beta   90.00
_cell.angle_gamma   90.00
#
_symmetry.space_group_name_H-M   'P 1'
#
loop_
_entity.id
_entity.type
_entity.pdbx_description
1 polymer ?
#
loop_
_entity_poly.entity_id
_entity_poly.type
_entity_poly.pdbx_seq_one_letter_code
_entity_poly.pdbx_strand_id
1 'polypeptide(L)'
;MIHPASMVGDAGETVWDQPADPETSVKINVTRSDHRVAPEGVFFDLTLSGFDTNTLPSGQYDPSFHDKYVFWDYGDSYAFTAPVNVLMMDEADGGNRADSRFSRGPLGSHVYRAQGRYTVRVAVFEPNSDKWGHGTVSVAVGNPDTFFSGSATLYVNTTGDFSNAPAGAQATRSLEAALTKLGRAQTPHRIVLERGQTHTLSKQFTFRPPSSASGVSFRIEARSGSGSKPVITISPGFSGFSVFQDLALRDAVGADSETVLRDIEFRGLWDVATETGVRMELIRFPQDRSATTVIDKCTFRGWGLTLHATDGTNTFGKRSFTNDLRFGSMGDYAILDGSLGYCAITGCGFIQDVDALAGGPKDNKHNTHGPLRIGGALKSNIWACDFYSATGWSGTRQFIIAQPCLRWNTDCIVGAKLNLQACALESPSNVISIETANSNPKPSAIANERVPCNALVEGNIGVSGWQALFSLGIAHGGVTLRNNIFVLANTNGSFEGGPPIRKECFVKFVGGTENIGNVLALPQRFYNNTFVNLTVNAAPLLIDAIGFTNVVVRNNLMHEPNVNPPNTPFAPLATTLAFTCRYPGYRDKNTPFTSTNATPQDSAQLWRPMIGSRALGDAIFEPNTNLDLTGDLRPEYPSIGALESD
;
A
#
# COMPACT_ATOMS: atom_id res chain seq x y z
N MET A 1 -19.82 18.41 23.91
CA MET A 1 -18.47 18.32 23.32
C MET A 1 -17.91 16.97 23.70
N ILE A 2 -17.81 16.10 22.71
CA ILE A 2 -17.40 14.70 22.86
C ILE A 2 -15.89 14.69 23.09
N HIS A 3 -15.43 14.00 24.13
CA HIS A 3 -14.00 13.83 24.42
C HIS A 3 -13.43 12.77 23.45
N PRO A 4 -12.29 12.99 22.78
CA PRO A 4 -11.77 12.05 21.79
C PRO A 4 -11.11 10.87 22.50
N ALA A 5 -11.86 9.77 22.65
CA ALA A 5 -11.31 8.45 22.90
C ALA A 5 -11.74 7.57 21.73
N SER A 6 -10.83 7.38 20.77
CA SER A 6 -10.96 6.56 19.55
C SER A 6 -12.34 6.63 18.90
N MET A 7 -12.51 7.53 17.92
CA MET A 7 -13.73 7.69 17.12
C MET A 7 -14.37 6.37 16.62
N VAL A 8 -13.58 5.30 16.45
CA VAL A 8 -14.03 4.02 15.90
C VAL A 8 -14.10 2.89 16.94
N GLY A 9 -13.82 3.15 18.23
CA GLY A 9 -13.77 2.14 19.30
C GLY A 9 -15.13 1.53 19.71
N ASP A 10 -15.10 0.62 20.69
CA ASP A 10 -16.31 0.00 21.28
C ASP A 10 -16.75 0.63 22.62
N ALA A 11 -16.01 1.62 23.12
CA ALA A 11 -16.25 2.24 24.42
C ALA A 11 -16.29 3.77 24.29
N GLY A 12 -17.16 4.40 25.08
CA GLY A 12 -17.43 5.85 25.00
C GLY A 12 -18.48 6.18 23.94
N GLU A 13 -18.66 7.48 23.68
CA GLU A 13 -19.43 7.97 22.55
C GLU A 13 -18.53 7.94 21.31
N THR A 14 -19.02 7.30 20.24
CA THR A 14 -18.25 6.96 19.03
C THR A 14 -18.96 7.49 17.79
N VAL A 15 -18.34 7.36 16.61
CA VAL A 15 -19.01 7.70 15.33
C VAL A 15 -20.27 6.86 15.10
N TRP A 16 -20.37 5.70 15.74
CA TRP A 16 -21.51 4.79 15.62
C TRP A 16 -22.75 5.31 16.36
N ASP A 17 -22.57 6.21 17.33
CA ASP A 17 -23.63 6.78 18.15
C ASP A 17 -24.24 8.04 17.54
N GLN A 18 -23.61 8.59 16.48
CA GLN A 18 -24.12 9.75 15.78
C GLN A 18 -25.41 9.38 15.01
N PRO A 19 -26.50 10.14 15.13
CA PRO A 19 -27.71 9.86 14.37
C PRO A 19 -27.45 10.15 12.89
N ALA A 20 -27.76 9.19 12.01
CA ALA A 20 -27.77 9.44 10.58
C ALA A 20 -28.88 10.44 10.20
N ASP A 21 -28.57 11.38 9.33
CA ASP A 21 -29.53 12.34 8.80
C ASP A 21 -30.62 11.62 7.99
N PRO A 22 -31.92 11.97 8.15
CA PRO A 22 -33.03 11.25 7.53
C PRO A 22 -32.99 11.14 6.00
N GLU A 23 -32.30 12.08 5.34
CA GLU A 23 -32.21 12.14 3.87
C GLU A 23 -30.99 11.40 3.31
N THR A 24 -30.04 11.03 4.17
CA THR A 24 -28.80 10.37 3.73
C THR A 24 -29.01 8.87 3.54
N SER A 25 -28.30 8.29 2.58
CA SER A 25 -28.21 6.85 2.40
C SER A 25 -26.78 6.46 2.07
N VAL A 26 -26.30 5.42 2.76
CA VAL A 26 -24.98 4.85 2.55
C VAL A 26 -25.12 3.36 2.23
N LYS A 27 -24.93 3.02 0.97
CA LYS A 27 -24.90 1.62 0.52
C LYS A 27 -23.46 1.15 0.44
N ILE A 28 -23.15 0.06 1.16
CA ILE A 28 -21.88 -0.66 1.04
C ILE A 28 -22.00 -1.63 -0.14
N ASN A 29 -21.18 -1.45 -1.18
CA ASN A 29 -21.04 -2.44 -2.25
C ASN A 29 -19.88 -3.39 -1.91
N VAL A 30 -20.08 -4.69 -2.14
CA VAL A 30 -19.16 -5.74 -1.75
C VAL A 30 -18.62 -6.45 -2.98
N THR A 31 -17.30 -6.56 -3.06
CA THR A 31 -16.59 -7.27 -4.14
C THR A 31 -15.66 -8.32 -3.51
N ARG A 32 -15.86 -9.60 -3.83
CA ARG A 32 -15.16 -10.74 -3.19
C ARG A 32 -15.25 -12.02 -4.02
N SER A 33 -14.53 -13.07 -3.65
CA SER A 33 -14.55 -14.37 -4.36
C SER A 33 -15.93 -15.06 -4.31
N ASP A 34 -16.15 -15.99 -5.22
CA ASP A 34 -17.28 -16.92 -5.20
C ASP A 34 -17.01 -18.10 -4.27
N HIS A 35 -15.75 -18.41 -3.95
CA HIS A 35 -15.41 -19.45 -2.98
C HIS A 35 -15.91 -19.09 -1.57
N ARG A 36 -15.76 -17.83 -1.17
CA ARG A 36 -16.25 -17.29 0.10
C ARG A 36 -15.76 -18.06 1.33
N VAL A 37 -14.50 -18.52 1.32
CA VAL A 37 -13.91 -19.35 2.41
C VAL A 37 -12.68 -18.69 2.99
N ALA A 38 -12.51 -18.78 4.32
CA ALA A 38 -11.38 -18.14 4.99
C ALA A 38 -10.02 -18.73 4.54
N PRO A 39 -8.93 -17.93 4.41
CA PRO A 39 -8.95 -16.48 4.47
C PRO A 39 -9.63 -15.92 3.22
N GLU A 40 -10.59 -15.02 3.42
CA GLU A 40 -11.35 -14.40 2.34
C GLU A 40 -11.02 -12.91 2.28
N GLY A 41 -10.56 -12.45 1.12
CA GLY A 41 -10.42 -11.02 0.84
C GLY A 41 -11.75 -10.41 0.36
N VAL A 42 -12.14 -9.30 0.97
CA VAL A 42 -13.35 -8.54 0.61
C VAL A 42 -13.00 -7.08 0.42
N PHE A 43 -13.39 -6.53 -0.72
CA PHE A 43 -13.26 -5.11 -1.05
C PHE A 43 -14.62 -4.43 -0.90
N PHE A 44 -14.61 -3.21 -0.36
CA PHE A 44 -15.78 -2.40 -0.11
C PHE A 44 -15.63 -1.04 -0.78
N ASP A 45 -16.71 -0.58 -1.39
CA ASP A 45 -16.87 0.82 -1.78
C ASP A 45 -18.28 1.29 -1.44
N LEU A 46 -18.54 2.56 -1.68
CA LEU A 46 -19.77 3.23 -1.27
C LEU A 46 -20.56 3.75 -2.46
N THR A 47 -21.89 3.70 -2.32
CA THR A 47 -22.81 4.54 -3.08
C THR A 47 -23.53 5.44 -2.08
N LEU A 48 -23.34 6.75 -2.23
CA LEU A 48 -23.85 7.79 -1.35
C LEU A 48 -24.97 8.56 -2.04
N SER A 49 -26.05 8.84 -1.30
CA SER A 49 -27.12 9.78 -1.71
C SER A 49 -27.59 10.63 -0.53
N GLY A 50 -28.13 11.83 -0.79
CA GLY A 50 -28.63 12.75 0.25
C GLY A 50 -27.57 13.68 0.86
N PHE A 51 -26.30 13.49 0.48
CA PHE A 51 -25.21 14.40 0.78
C PHE A 51 -25.16 15.53 -0.25
N ASP A 52 -24.44 16.60 0.07
CA ASP A 52 -24.20 17.73 -0.83
C ASP A 52 -23.36 17.28 -2.03
N THR A 53 -22.40 16.37 -1.81
CA THR A 53 -21.73 15.63 -2.89
C THR A 53 -22.03 14.14 -2.83
N ASN A 54 -22.81 13.66 -3.80
CA ASN A 54 -23.17 12.25 -3.94
C ASN A 54 -22.17 11.49 -4.82
N THR A 55 -22.17 10.16 -4.73
CA THR A 55 -21.28 9.32 -5.54
C THR A 55 -21.58 9.48 -7.03
N LEU A 56 -20.55 9.83 -7.81
CA LEU A 56 -20.66 9.94 -9.26
C LEU A 56 -20.36 8.60 -9.97
N PRO A 57 -20.82 8.43 -11.23
CA PRO A 57 -20.46 7.27 -12.05
C PRO A 57 -18.95 7.10 -12.23
N SER A 58 -18.50 5.88 -12.52
CA SER A 58 -17.09 5.56 -12.81
C SER A 58 -16.54 6.32 -14.02
N GLY A 59 -15.23 6.57 -14.03
CA GLY A 59 -14.53 7.19 -15.16
C GLY A 59 -14.46 8.72 -15.12
N GLN A 60 -14.83 9.34 -13.99
CA GLN A 60 -14.80 10.79 -13.79
C GLN A 60 -14.15 11.15 -12.44
N TYR A 61 -13.83 12.43 -12.28
CA TYR A 61 -13.56 13.00 -10.96
C TYR A 61 -14.85 12.93 -10.12
N ASP A 62 -14.73 12.47 -8.87
CA ASP A 62 -15.82 12.17 -7.96
C ASP A 62 -15.63 12.98 -6.66
N PRO A 63 -16.25 14.17 -6.52
CA PRO A 63 -16.08 15.03 -5.34
C PRO A 63 -16.41 14.33 -4.02
N SER A 64 -17.36 13.38 -4.03
CA SER A 64 -17.74 12.61 -2.84
C SER A 64 -16.60 11.76 -2.28
N PHE A 65 -15.60 11.43 -3.12
CA PHE A 65 -14.40 10.72 -2.71
C PHE A 65 -13.44 11.59 -1.87
N HIS A 66 -13.53 12.91 -2.02
CA HIS A 66 -12.59 13.87 -1.43
C HIS A 66 -13.19 14.63 -0.25
N ASP A 67 -14.49 14.93 -0.30
CA ASP A 67 -15.17 15.85 0.61
C ASP A 67 -15.87 15.15 1.79
N LYS A 68 -15.42 13.93 2.14
CA LYS A 68 -16.01 13.10 3.20
C LYS A 68 -14.94 12.51 4.10
N TYR A 69 -15.34 12.24 5.34
CA TYR A 69 -14.65 11.31 6.21
C TYR A 69 -15.47 10.03 6.30
N VAL A 70 -14.80 8.89 6.15
CA VAL A 70 -15.44 7.57 6.10
C VAL A 70 -14.73 6.68 7.09
N PHE A 71 -15.49 6.02 7.95
CA PHE A 71 -15.00 5.15 9.01
C PHE A 71 -15.57 3.75 8.80
N TRP A 72 -14.70 2.74 8.76
CA TRP A 72 -15.09 1.35 8.60
C TRP A 72 -14.91 0.58 9.91
N ASP A 73 -15.89 -0.27 10.22
CA ASP A 73 -15.74 -1.38 11.18
C ASP A 73 -16.14 -2.68 10.46
N TYR A 74 -15.19 -3.59 10.31
CA TYR A 74 -15.38 -4.84 9.60
C TYR A 74 -16.00 -5.96 10.45
N GLY A 75 -16.15 -5.75 11.76
CA GLY A 75 -16.69 -6.76 12.68
C GLY A 75 -15.77 -7.97 12.92
N ASP A 76 -14.50 -7.88 12.50
CA ASP A 76 -13.45 -8.89 12.69
C ASP A 76 -12.13 -8.18 13.01
N SER A 77 -11.41 -8.65 14.03
CA SER A 77 -10.18 -8.00 14.52
C SER A 77 -9.02 -8.96 14.65
N TYR A 78 -7.86 -8.49 14.24
CA TYR A 78 -6.55 -9.02 14.57
C TYR A 78 -5.52 -7.90 14.44
N ALA A 79 -4.41 -8.01 15.17
CA ALA A 79 -3.30 -7.08 15.02
C ALA A 79 -2.48 -7.41 13.77
N PHE A 80 -2.15 -6.40 12.98
CA PHE A 80 -1.07 -6.47 12.00
C PHE A 80 0.27 -6.60 12.72
N THR A 81 1.20 -7.33 12.11
CA THR A 81 2.52 -7.61 12.68
C THR A 81 3.67 -7.22 11.76
N ALA A 82 3.40 -7.09 10.45
CA ALA A 82 4.41 -6.73 9.48
C ALA A 82 4.84 -5.25 9.43
N PRO A 83 3.99 -4.23 9.68
CA PRO A 83 4.32 -2.84 9.42
C PRO A 83 4.98 -2.18 10.64
N VAL A 84 6.25 -2.51 10.89
CA VAL A 84 6.97 -2.15 12.13
C VAL A 84 6.89 -0.66 12.48
N ASN A 85 7.07 0.24 11.51
CA ASN A 85 7.01 1.67 11.79
C ASN A 85 5.59 2.18 12.08
N VAL A 86 4.55 1.52 11.57
CA VAL A 86 3.16 1.85 11.94
C VAL A 86 2.89 1.44 13.38
N LEU A 87 3.43 0.29 13.82
CA LEU A 87 3.36 -0.12 15.23
C LEU A 87 4.03 0.90 16.16
N MET A 88 5.21 1.42 15.77
CA MET A 88 5.88 2.48 16.52
C MET A 88 5.08 3.78 16.54
N MET A 89 4.44 4.14 15.42
CA MET A 89 3.55 5.29 15.38
C MET A 89 2.39 5.10 16.36
N ASP A 90 1.76 3.91 16.43
CA ASP A 90 0.64 3.64 17.36
C ASP A 90 1.12 3.79 18.82
N GLU A 91 2.33 3.32 19.13
CA GLU A 91 2.95 3.53 20.45
C GLU A 91 3.20 5.02 20.75
N ALA A 92 3.56 5.82 19.74
CA ALA A 92 3.92 7.22 19.90
C ALA A 92 2.71 8.17 20.07
N ASP A 93 1.56 7.87 19.47
CA ASP A 93 0.36 8.73 19.53
C ASP A 93 -0.88 8.07 20.14
N GLY A 94 -0.78 6.82 20.61
CA GLY A 94 -1.93 6.07 21.14
C GLY A 94 -2.93 5.61 20.07
N GLY A 95 -2.53 5.65 18.80
CA GLY A 95 -3.33 5.21 17.67
C GLY A 95 -3.66 3.72 17.70
N ASN A 96 -4.60 3.32 16.84
CA ASN A 96 -5.02 1.93 16.67
C ASN A 96 -4.97 1.51 15.19
N ARG A 97 -3.96 1.99 14.45
CA ARG A 97 -3.81 1.72 13.00
C ARG A 97 -3.48 0.25 12.74
N ALA A 98 -2.86 -0.44 13.70
CA ALA A 98 -2.53 -1.85 13.64
C ALA A 98 -3.72 -2.81 13.80
N ASP A 99 -4.87 -2.36 14.30
CA ASP A 99 -6.06 -3.20 14.40
C ASP A 99 -6.75 -3.30 13.03
N SER A 100 -6.79 -4.52 12.49
CA SER A 100 -7.40 -4.78 11.19
C SER A 100 -8.88 -4.47 11.14
N ARG A 101 -9.56 -4.38 12.29
CA ARG A 101 -11.01 -4.15 12.35
C ARG A 101 -11.42 -2.81 11.79
N PHE A 102 -10.56 -1.81 11.92
CA PHE A 102 -10.88 -0.43 11.60
C PHE A 102 -10.03 0.08 10.44
N SER A 103 -10.64 0.89 9.59
CA SER A 103 -9.91 1.71 8.63
C SER A 103 -10.69 2.98 8.30
N ARG A 104 -10.03 3.88 7.55
CA ARG A 104 -10.61 5.13 7.10
C ARG A 104 -10.52 5.30 5.59
N GLY A 105 -11.41 6.14 5.06
CA GLY A 105 -11.43 6.56 3.67
C GLY A 105 -12.52 5.89 2.83
N PRO A 106 -12.78 6.42 1.62
CA PRO A 106 -13.93 6.04 0.79
C PRO A 106 -13.85 4.62 0.20
N LEU A 107 -12.71 3.94 0.35
CA LEU A 107 -12.52 2.54 -0.02
C LEU A 107 -12.17 1.75 1.23
N GLY A 108 -12.82 0.61 1.41
CA GLY A 108 -12.54 -0.32 2.50
C GLY A 108 -12.03 -1.65 1.95
N SER A 109 -11.26 -2.38 2.75
CA SER A 109 -10.91 -3.77 2.43
C SER A 109 -10.53 -4.52 3.69
N HIS A 110 -10.89 -5.81 3.74
CA HIS A 110 -10.55 -6.66 4.88
C HIS A 110 -10.25 -8.10 4.42
N VAL A 111 -9.41 -8.81 5.18
CA VAL A 111 -9.19 -10.25 5.02
C VAL A 111 -9.72 -10.97 6.25
N TYR A 112 -10.82 -11.71 6.10
CA TYR A 112 -11.42 -12.50 7.18
C TYR A 112 -10.68 -13.82 7.34
N ARG A 113 -9.93 -13.97 8.43
CA ARG A 113 -9.02 -15.11 8.67
C ARG A 113 -9.71 -16.39 9.16
N ALA A 114 -10.97 -16.29 9.57
CA ALA A 114 -11.78 -17.37 10.13
C ALA A 114 -13.17 -17.43 9.48
N GLN A 115 -13.81 -18.61 9.58
CA GLN A 115 -15.22 -18.74 9.22
C GLN A 115 -16.09 -17.90 10.16
N GLY A 116 -17.21 -17.40 9.67
CA GLY A 116 -18.12 -16.61 10.48
C GLY A 116 -19.13 -15.83 9.67
N ARG A 117 -19.99 -15.11 10.39
CA ARG A 117 -20.85 -14.07 9.83
C ARG A 117 -20.47 -12.77 10.52
N TYR A 118 -19.93 -11.86 9.73
CA TYR A 118 -19.43 -10.57 10.19
C TYR A 118 -20.41 -9.47 9.78
N THR A 119 -20.56 -8.47 10.64
CA THR A 119 -21.35 -7.27 10.34
C THR A 119 -20.37 -6.16 10.03
N VAL A 120 -20.30 -5.78 8.76
CA VAL A 120 -19.55 -4.60 8.33
C VAL A 120 -20.46 -3.40 8.49
N ARG A 121 -19.96 -2.36 9.12
CA ARG A 121 -20.63 -1.07 9.26
C ARG A 121 -19.71 0.05 8.78
N VAL A 122 -20.34 1.10 8.25
CA VAL A 122 -19.66 2.30 7.80
C VAL A 122 -20.40 3.52 8.31
N ALA A 123 -19.64 4.52 8.75
CA ALA A 123 -20.12 5.86 9.05
C ALA A 123 -19.47 6.84 8.08
N VAL A 124 -20.28 7.75 7.53
CA VAL A 124 -19.86 8.77 6.57
C VAL A 124 -20.24 10.13 7.13
N PHE A 125 -19.25 11.00 7.24
CA PHE A 125 -19.41 12.37 7.69
C PHE A 125 -19.11 13.34 6.54
N GLU A 126 -20.04 14.26 6.26
CA GLU A 126 -19.88 15.39 5.34
C GLU A 126 -19.70 16.70 6.12
N PRO A 127 -18.46 17.19 6.23
CA PRO A 127 -18.19 18.37 7.06
C PRO A 127 -18.84 19.66 6.61
N ASN A 128 -19.14 19.80 5.31
CA ASN A 128 -19.77 21.00 4.75
C ASN A 128 -21.17 21.26 5.33
N SER A 129 -21.94 20.20 5.49
CA SER A 129 -23.34 20.23 5.90
C SER A 129 -23.55 19.66 7.30
N ASP A 130 -22.48 19.19 7.94
CA ASP A 130 -22.49 18.43 9.19
C ASP A 130 -23.33 17.15 9.11
N LYS A 131 -23.58 16.63 7.90
CA LYS A 131 -24.42 15.45 7.69
C LYS A 131 -23.69 14.16 8.01
N TRP A 132 -24.40 13.25 8.67
CA TRP A 132 -24.00 11.88 8.94
C TRP A 132 -24.85 10.89 8.17
N GLY A 133 -24.23 9.82 7.66
CA GLY A 133 -24.95 8.69 7.08
C GLY A 133 -24.29 7.36 7.43
N HIS A 134 -25.12 6.35 7.70
CA HIS A 134 -24.68 5.02 8.14
C HIS A 134 -25.10 3.92 7.16
N GLY A 135 -24.25 2.91 7.04
CA GLY A 135 -24.53 1.72 6.23
C GLY A 135 -24.08 0.45 6.92
N THR A 136 -24.78 -0.67 6.68
CA THR A 136 -24.42 -1.98 7.22
C THR A 136 -24.56 -3.06 6.16
N VAL A 137 -23.69 -4.08 6.17
CA VAL A 137 -23.81 -5.29 5.34
C VAL A 137 -23.29 -6.51 6.09
N SER A 138 -23.95 -7.66 5.90
CA SER A 138 -23.50 -8.94 6.48
C SER A 138 -22.61 -9.70 5.51
N VAL A 139 -21.42 -10.10 5.97
CA VAL A 139 -20.44 -10.89 5.21
C VAL A 139 -20.34 -12.28 5.82
N ALA A 140 -20.75 -13.31 5.08
CA ALA A 140 -20.57 -14.71 5.49
C ALA A 140 -19.28 -15.29 4.89
N VAL A 141 -18.50 -15.99 5.70
CA VAL A 141 -17.24 -16.65 5.32
C VAL A 141 -17.30 -18.11 5.79
N GLY A 142 -17.11 -19.04 4.85
CA GLY A 142 -17.16 -20.48 5.08
C GLY A 142 -15.86 -21.06 5.65
N ASN A 143 -15.98 -22.30 6.15
CA ASN A 143 -14.85 -23.07 6.66
C ASN A 143 -14.01 -23.67 5.53
N PRO A 144 -12.70 -23.39 5.44
CA PRO A 144 -11.84 -24.07 4.48
C PRO A 144 -11.75 -25.58 4.74
N ASP A 145 -11.83 -26.06 5.99
CA ASP A 145 -11.74 -27.49 6.30
C ASP A 145 -12.95 -28.28 5.82
N THR A 146 -14.13 -27.65 5.81
CA THR A 146 -15.35 -28.25 5.25
C THR A 146 -15.34 -28.19 3.73
N PHE A 147 -15.00 -27.02 3.15
CA PHE A 147 -15.01 -26.79 1.71
C PHE A 147 -13.99 -27.67 0.96
N PHE A 148 -12.80 -27.85 1.54
CA PHE A 148 -11.74 -28.69 0.99
C PHE A 148 -11.60 -30.04 1.72
N SER A 149 -12.69 -30.59 2.26
CA SER A 149 -12.65 -31.82 3.06
C SER A 149 -12.18 -33.06 2.26
N GLY A 150 -11.66 -34.06 2.98
CA GLY A 150 -11.24 -35.33 2.39
C GLY A 150 -10.19 -35.17 1.30
N SER A 151 -10.44 -35.78 0.13
CA SER A 151 -9.48 -35.82 -0.97
C SER A 151 -9.21 -34.46 -1.63
N ALA A 152 -10.00 -33.42 -1.35
CA ALA A 152 -9.77 -32.05 -1.81
C ALA A 152 -8.63 -31.34 -1.05
N THR A 153 -8.16 -31.89 0.08
CA THR A 153 -6.96 -31.44 0.78
C THR A 153 -5.76 -32.31 0.41
N LEU A 154 -4.69 -31.66 -0.05
CA LEU A 154 -3.38 -32.25 -0.32
C LEU A 154 -2.42 -31.86 0.81
N TYR A 155 -2.11 -32.79 1.72
CA TYR A 155 -1.23 -32.53 2.86
C TYR A 155 0.22 -32.90 2.54
N VAL A 156 1.15 -32.01 2.83
CA VAL A 156 2.59 -32.19 2.52
C VAL A 156 3.40 -32.21 3.82
N ASN A 157 4.08 -33.33 4.08
CA ASN A 157 5.06 -33.46 5.15
C ASN A 157 6.29 -34.22 4.64
N THR A 158 7.45 -33.55 4.61
CA THR A 158 8.69 -34.06 4.02
C THR A 158 9.29 -35.26 4.77
N THR A 159 8.96 -35.42 6.06
CA THR A 159 9.42 -36.56 6.88
C THR A 159 8.65 -37.84 6.59
N GLY A 160 7.44 -37.73 6.04
CA GLY A 160 6.52 -38.84 5.85
C GLY A 160 5.68 -39.19 7.09
N ASP A 161 5.77 -38.44 8.18
CA ASP A 161 4.81 -38.49 9.27
C ASP A 161 3.55 -37.72 8.87
N PHE A 162 2.41 -38.41 8.85
CA PHE A 162 1.12 -37.83 8.46
C PHE A 162 0.10 -37.84 9.60
N SER A 163 0.55 -38.02 10.85
CA SER A 163 -0.31 -37.97 12.04
C SER A 163 -1.09 -36.66 12.19
N ASN A 164 -0.54 -35.56 11.67
CA ASN A 164 -1.15 -34.23 11.67
C ASN A 164 -1.98 -33.91 10.40
N ALA A 165 -2.14 -34.87 9.48
CA ALA A 165 -2.91 -34.64 8.27
C ALA A 165 -4.41 -34.48 8.59
N PRO A 166 -5.12 -33.53 7.95
CA PRO A 166 -6.58 -33.44 8.07
C PRO A 166 -7.25 -34.77 7.67
N ALA A 167 -8.37 -35.09 8.30
CA ALA A 167 -9.08 -36.35 8.07
C ALA A 167 -9.42 -36.53 6.58
N GLY A 168 -9.01 -37.66 6.00
CA GLY A 168 -9.23 -38.00 4.60
C GLY A 168 -8.35 -37.26 3.59
N ALA A 169 -7.41 -36.41 4.03
CA ALA A 169 -6.48 -35.71 3.14
C ALA A 169 -5.59 -36.68 2.36
N GLN A 170 -5.24 -36.30 1.13
CA GLN A 170 -4.21 -37.01 0.38
C GLN A 170 -2.83 -36.55 0.85
N ALA A 171 -2.05 -37.46 1.43
CA ALA A 171 -0.72 -37.14 1.93
C ALA A 171 0.39 -37.36 0.89
N THR A 172 1.44 -36.54 0.93
CA THR A 172 2.65 -36.71 0.13
C THR A 172 3.89 -36.11 0.83
N ARG A 173 5.08 -36.57 0.45
CA ARG A 173 6.36 -36.01 0.95
C ARG A 173 6.89 -34.84 0.13
N SER A 174 6.29 -34.56 -1.02
CA SER A 174 6.79 -33.57 -1.98
C SER A 174 5.73 -32.53 -2.33
N LEU A 175 6.11 -31.25 -2.23
CA LEU A 175 5.29 -30.14 -2.71
C LEU A 175 5.08 -30.22 -4.22
N GLU A 176 6.10 -30.60 -5.00
CA GLU A 176 5.96 -30.77 -6.45
C GLU A 176 4.93 -31.84 -6.82
N ALA A 177 4.85 -32.93 -6.03
CA ALA A 177 3.83 -33.95 -6.21
C ALA A 177 2.43 -33.42 -5.90
N ALA A 178 2.27 -32.61 -4.84
CA ALA A 178 1.00 -31.96 -4.52
C ALA A 178 0.59 -30.94 -5.61
N LEU A 179 1.52 -30.11 -6.08
CA LEU A 179 1.29 -29.15 -7.17
C LEU A 179 0.88 -29.87 -8.46
N THR A 180 1.51 -31.00 -8.78
CA THR A 180 1.13 -31.82 -9.95
C THR A 180 -0.31 -32.33 -9.84
N LYS A 181 -0.75 -32.75 -8.64
CA LYS A 181 -2.14 -33.14 -8.40
C LYS A 181 -3.08 -31.94 -8.50
N LEU A 182 -2.71 -30.81 -7.91
CA LEU A 182 -3.47 -29.55 -7.98
C LEU A 182 -3.72 -29.11 -9.42
N GLY A 183 -2.69 -29.13 -10.27
CA GLY A 183 -2.80 -28.76 -11.68
C GLY A 183 -3.69 -29.69 -12.53
N ARG A 184 -4.09 -30.85 -12.00
CA ARG A 184 -5.01 -31.80 -12.65
C ARG A 184 -6.40 -31.83 -12.01
N ALA A 185 -6.61 -31.09 -10.93
CA ALA A 185 -7.88 -31.06 -10.22
C ALA A 185 -8.98 -30.45 -11.10
N GLN A 186 -10.17 -31.06 -11.08
CA GLN A 186 -11.36 -30.55 -11.79
C GLN A 186 -12.28 -29.73 -10.87
N THR A 187 -12.02 -29.75 -9.56
CA THR A 187 -12.75 -29.04 -8.51
C THR A 187 -11.75 -28.29 -7.62
N PRO A 188 -12.19 -27.31 -6.82
CA PRO A 188 -11.31 -26.62 -5.89
C PRO A 188 -10.57 -27.60 -4.96
N HIS A 189 -9.25 -27.44 -4.86
CA HIS A 189 -8.38 -28.18 -3.95
C HIS A 189 -7.46 -27.20 -3.23
N ARG A 190 -6.93 -27.62 -2.08
CA ARG A 190 -5.88 -26.88 -1.37
C ARG A 190 -4.67 -27.74 -1.07
N ILE A 191 -3.52 -27.10 -0.93
CA ILE A 191 -2.30 -27.69 -0.39
C ILE A 191 -2.09 -27.17 1.03
N VAL A 192 -1.94 -28.07 1.99
CA VAL A 192 -1.60 -27.75 3.39
C VAL A 192 -0.19 -28.24 3.69
N LEU A 193 0.68 -27.34 4.11
CA LEU A 193 2.09 -27.63 4.40
C LEU A 193 2.32 -27.80 5.91
N GLU A 194 3.07 -28.82 6.29
CA GLU A 194 3.51 -28.96 7.67
C GLU A 194 4.46 -27.82 8.08
N ARG A 195 4.23 -27.25 9.26
CA ARG A 195 5.01 -26.14 9.79
C ARG A 195 6.46 -26.54 10.07
N GLY A 196 7.36 -25.57 9.96
CA GLY A 196 8.79 -25.72 10.24
C GLY A 196 9.59 -26.51 9.21
N GLN A 197 8.98 -26.89 8.07
CA GLN A 197 9.65 -27.65 7.01
C GLN A 197 10.03 -26.77 5.82
N THR A 198 11.11 -27.14 5.13
CA THR A 198 11.52 -26.51 3.87
C THR A 198 11.11 -27.37 2.68
N HIS A 199 10.43 -26.76 1.72
CA HIS A 199 10.03 -27.34 0.45
C HIS A 199 10.81 -26.69 -0.69
N THR A 200 11.65 -27.47 -1.36
CA THR A 200 12.48 -26.99 -2.48
C THR A 200 11.82 -27.37 -3.80
N LEU A 201 11.59 -26.40 -4.66
CA LEU A 201 11.12 -26.60 -6.03
C LEU A 201 12.30 -26.61 -6.99
N SER A 202 12.28 -27.54 -7.95
CA SER A 202 13.34 -27.70 -8.95
C SER A 202 12.99 -27.06 -10.31
N LYS A 203 11.71 -26.74 -10.50
CA LYS A 203 11.16 -26.20 -11.75
C LYS A 203 9.93 -25.34 -11.49
N GLN A 204 9.61 -24.49 -12.47
CA GLN A 204 8.40 -23.67 -12.47
C GLN A 204 7.13 -24.53 -12.39
N PHE A 205 6.18 -24.07 -11.57
CA PHE A 205 4.82 -24.57 -11.58
C PHE A 205 3.89 -23.57 -12.29
N THR A 206 3.28 -24.03 -13.39
CA THR A 206 2.23 -23.27 -14.08
C THR A 206 0.88 -23.88 -13.71
N PHE A 207 0.07 -23.14 -12.94
CA PHE A 207 -1.29 -23.53 -12.63
C PHE A 207 -2.19 -23.28 -13.84
N ARG A 208 -2.50 -24.35 -14.56
CA ARG A 208 -3.40 -24.35 -15.72
C ARG A 208 -4.36 -25.53 -15.55
N PRO A 209 -5.48 -25.34 -14.84
CA PRO A 209 -6.42 -26.42 -14.62
C PRO A 209 -7.04 -26.89 -15.94
N PRO A 210 -7.58 -28.13 -15.98
CA PRO A 210 -8.28 -28.64 -17.17
C PRO A 210 -9.39 -27.69 -17.62
N SER A 211 -9.64 -27.59 -18.93
CA SER A 211 -10.68 -26.70 -19.49
C SER A 211 -12.10 -27.04 -19.00
N SER A 212 -12.32 -28.26 -18.50
CA SER A 212 -13.58 -28.71 -17.91
C SER A 212 -13.71 -28.43 -16.41
N ALA A 213 -12.70 -27.84 -15.77
CA ALA A 213 -12.70 -27.59 -14.34
C ALA A 213 -13.60 -26.40 -13.97
N SER A 214 -14.25 -26.48 -12.81
CA SER A 214 -15.10 -25.41 -12.27
C SER A 214 -14.66 -25.01 -10.87
N GLY A 215 -14.66 -23.70 -10.56
CA GLY A 215 -14.31 -23.16 -9.24
C GLY A 215 -12.88 -23.49 -8.79
N VAL A 216 -11.92 -23.45 -9.71
CA VAL A 216 -10.54 -23.89 -9.46
C VAL A 216 -9.84 -23.00 -8.44
N SER A 217 -8.98 -23.58 -7.59
CA SER A 217 -8.22 -22.83 -6.59
C SER A 217 -6.74 -23.13 -6.69
N PHE A 218 -5.91 -22.09 -6.76
CA PHE A 218 -4.48 -22.20 -6.54
C PHE A 218 -4.17 -21.82 -5.08
N ARG A 219 -4.37 -22.77 -4.17
CA ARG A 219 -4.27 -22.53 -2.74
C ARG A 219 -3.15 -23.32 -2.07
N ILE A 220 -2.26 -22.60 -1.40
CA ILE A 220 -1.21 -23.15 -0.54
C ILE A 220 -1.26 -22.44 0.81
N GLU A 221 -1.37 -23.19 1.89
CA GLU A 221 -1.39 -22.66 3.24
C GLU A 221 -0.54 -23.49 4.20
N ALA A 222 0.01 -22.85 5.22
CA ALA A 222 0.56 -23.58 6.35
C ALA A 222 -0.56 -24.26 7.15
N ARG A 223 -0.25 -25.40 7.76
CA ARG A 223 -1.11 -26.00 8.80
C ARG A 223 -1.33 -24.99 9.93
N SER A 224 -2.54 -24.97 10.48
CA SER A 224 -2.86 -24.16 11.66
C SER A 224 -1.93 -24.48 12.84
N GLY A 225 -1.55 -23.45 13.59
CA GLY A 225 -0.65 -23.56 14.75
C GLY A 225 0.37 -22.42 14.84
N SER A 226 1.20 -22.45 15.89
CA SER A 226 2.15 -21.38 16.26
C SER A 226 3.63 -21.70 15.96
N GLY A 227 3.93 -22.82 15.28
CA GLY A 227 5.31 -23.18 14.92
C GLY A 227 5.93 -22.23 13.88
N SER A 228 7.19 -22.48 13.49
CA SER A 228 7.82 -21.76 12.38
C SER A 228 7.03 -21.94 11.08
N LYS A 229 6.98 -20.91 10.23
CA LYS A 229 6.34 -21.02 8.90
C LYS A 229 7.03 -22.11 8.07
N PRO A 230 6.28 -22.88 7.26
CA PRO A 230 6.91 -23.65 6.20
C PRO A 230 7.64 -22.70 5.24
N VAL A 231 8.78 -23.13 4.72
CA VAL A 231 9.60 -22.36 3.78
C VAL A 231 9.44 -22.96 2.39
N ILE A 232 9.04 -22.16 1.41
CA ILE A 232 9.14 -22.52 -0.01
C ILE A 232 10.37 -21.82 -0.59
N THR A 233 11.24 -22.60 -1.22
CA THR A 233 12.46 -22.11 -1.88
C THR A 233 12.68 -22.86 -3.19
N ILE A 234 13.74 -22.49 -3.91
CA ILE A 234 14.13 -23.11 -5.18
C ILE A 234 15.52 -23.72 -5.10
N SER A 235 15.75 -24.77 -5.89
CA SER A 235 17.07 -25.41 -5.96
C SER A 235 18.09 -24.52 -6.68
N PRO A 236 19.40 -24.64 -6.37
CA PRO A 236 20.45 -24.16 -7.25
C PRO A 236 20.25 -24.73 -8.66
N GLY A 237 20.24 -23.87 -9.69
CA GLY A 237 19.98 -24.29 -11.07
C GLY A 237 18.51 -24.38 -11.48
N PHE A 238 17.58 -23.85 -10.67
CA PHE A 238 16.18 -23.70 -11.06
C PHE A 238 16.07 -23.02 -12.45
N SER A 239 15.37 -23.66 -13.38
CA SER A 239 15.14 -23.13 -14.72
C SER A 239 13.69 -22.68 -14.87
N GLY A 240 13.47 -21.37 -14.91
CA GLY A 240 12.16 -20.75 -15.12
C GLY A 240 12.29 -19.23 -15.04
N PHE A 241 11.29 -18.51 -15.54
CA PHE A 241 11.25 -17.05 -15.37
C PHE A 241 10.53 -16.68 -14.06
N SER A 242 9.66 -17.56 -13.55
CA SER A 242 8.96 -17.43 -12.28
C SER A 242 8.89 -18.77 -11.55
N VAL A 243 8.66 -18.76 -10.22
CA VAL A 243 8.39 -20.01 -9.47
C VAL A 243 6.98 -20.50 -9.75
N PHE A 244 6.01 -19.59 -9.65
CA PHE A 244 4.61 -19.85 -9.83
C PHE A 244 4.03 -18.96 -10.93
N GLN A 245 3.27 -19.57 -11.83
CA GLN A 245 2.51 -18.86 -12.85
C GLN A 245 1.04 -19.27 -12.73
N ASP A 246 0.18 -18.31 -12.38
CA ASP A 246 -1.27 -18.54 -12.32
C ASP A 246 -1.91 -18.24 -13.68
N LEU A 247 -2.38 -19.30 -14.35
CA LEU A 247 -3.10 -19.26 -15.63
C LEU A 247 -4.51 -19.82 -15.49
N ALA A 248 -5.10 -19.77 -14.29
CA ALA A 248 -6.37 -20.42 -13.97
C ALA A 248 -7.48 -20.16 -14.99
N LEU A 249 -7.68 -18.91 -15.41
CA LEU A 249 -8.77 -18.55 -16.32
C LEU A 249 -8.35 -18.37 -17.77
N ARG A 250 -7.17 -18.85 -18.15
CA ARG A 250 -6.81 -18.93 -19.57
C ARG A 250 -7.82 -19.80 -20.32
N ASP A 251 -8.12 -20.97 -19.75
CA ASP A 251 -8.97 -21.98 -20.37
C ASP A 251 -10.33 -22.14 -19.66
N ALA A 252 -10.44 -21.76 -18.38
CA ALA A 252 -11.68 -21.86 -17.59
C ALA A 252 -12.51 -20.56 -17.67
N VAL A 253 -12.94 -20.17 -18.88
CA VAL A 253 -13.68 -18.93 -19.11
C VAL A 253 -15.01 -18.93 -18.35
N GLY A 254 -15.22 -17.95 -17.46
CA GLY A 254 -16.48 -17.75 -16.72
C GLY A 254 -16.54 -18.42 -15.34
N ALA A 255 -15.50 -19.14 -14.92
CA ALA A 255 -15.37 -19.58 -13.54
C ALA A 255 -14.65 -18.52 -12.70
N ASP A 256 -15.07 -18.30 -11.46
CA ASP A 256 -14.20 -17.63 -10.49
C ASP A 256 -13.01 -18.56 -10.18
N SER A 257 -11.85 -17.95 -10.00
CA SER A 257 -10.64 -18.64 -9.55
C SER A 257 -10.06 -17.87 -8.38
N GLU A 258 -9.55 -18.61 -7.41
CA GLU A 258 -8.94 -18.03 -6.22
C GLU A 258 -7.53 -18.56 -6.04
N THR A 259 -6.58 -17.63 -6.03
CA THR A 259 -5.21 -17.88 -5.59
C THR A 259 -5.08 -17.48 -4.13
N VAL A 260 -4.71 -18.42 -3.25
CA VAL A 260 -4.53 -18.16 -1.82
C VAL A 260 -3.16 -18.62 -1.36
N LEU A 261 -2.38 -17.71 -0.78
CA LEU A 261 -1.10 -18.02 -0.15
C LEU A 261 -1.11 -17.52 1.28
N ARG A 262 -1.00 -18.44 2.25
CA ARG A 262 -1.20 -18.10 3.66
C ARG A 262 -0.10 -18.63 4.57
N ASP A 263 0.48 -17.73 5.37
CA ASP A 263 1.34 -18.04 6.51
C ASP A 263 2.59 -18.87 6.13
N ILE A 264 3.16 -18.57 4.97
CA ILE A 264 4.34 -19.22 4.38
C ILE A 264 5.51 -18.23 4.30
N GLU A 265 6.73 -18.73 4.46
CA GLU A 265 7.93 -17.99 4.08
C GLU A 265 8.36 -18.39 2.67
N PHE A 266 8.51 -17.44 1.76
CA PHE A 266 9.09 -17.63 0.44
C PHE A 266 10.51 -17.07 0.41
N ARG A 267 11.49 -17.94 0.19
CA ARG A 267 12.91 -17.59 0.18
C ARG A 267 13.53 -17.84 -1.20
N GLY A 268 13.86 -16.77 -1.90
CA GLY A 268 14.61 -16.82 -3.15
C GLY A 268 16.13 -16.84 -2.89
N LEU A 269 16.91 -16.79 -3.97
CA LEU A 269 18.36 -16.93 -3.94
C LEU A 269 19.10 -15.62 -4.25
N TRP A 270 18.40 -14.50 -4.41
CA TRP A 270 19.01 -13.20 -4.67
C TRP A 270 19.49 -12.56 -3.36
N ASP A 271 20.73 -12.11 -3.34
CA ASP A 271 21.30 -11.30 -2.26
C ASP A 271 21.40 -9.85 -2.73
N VAL A 272 20.60 -8.98 -2.11
CA VAL A 272 20.54 -7.55 -2.46
C VAL A 272 21.73 -6.76 -1.93
N ALA A 273 22.41 -7.24 -0.89
CA ALA A 273 23.56 -6.53 -0.31
C ALA A 273 24.82 -6.71 -1.16
N THR A 274 24.89 -7.80 -1.93
CA THR A 274 26.01 -8.10 -2.84
C THR A 274 25.62 -8.07 -4.32
N GLU A 275 24.33 -8.01 -4.65
CA GLU A 275 23.77 -8.19 -6.00
C GLU A 275 24.24 -9.50 -6.64
N THR A 276 24.16 -10.59 -5.87
CA THR A 276 24.57 -11.93 -6.31
C THR A 276 23.43 -12.95 -6.20
N GLY A 277 23.61 -14.11 -6.83
CA GLY A 277 22.64 -15.20 -6.81
C GLY A 277 21.67 -15.16 -7.99
N VAL A 278 20.48 -15.74 -7.81
CA VAL A 278 19.49 -15.90 -8.89
C VAL A 278 18.38 -14.89 -8.72
N ARG A 279 18.34 -13.90 -9.61
CA ARG A 279 17.25 -12.94 -9.72
C ARG A 279 16.08 -13.54 -10.50
N MET A 280 14.93 -13.71 -9.85
CA MET A 280 13.77 -14.36 -10.45
C MET A 280 12.46 -13.83 -9.88
N GLU A 281 11.39 -13.96 -10.66
CA GLU A 281 10.02 -13.69 -10.20
C GLU A 281 9.52 -14.81 -9.27
N LEU A 282 8.87 -14.48 -8.15
CA LEU A 282 8.22 -15.50 -7.34
C LEU A 282 6.89 -15.93 -7.97
N ILE A 283 5.91 -15.03 -8.04
CA ILE A 283 4.59 -15.33 -8.61
C ILE A 283 4.28 -14.36 -9.74
N ARG A 284 3.87 -14.91 -10.87
CA ARG A 284 3.38 -14.15 -12.02
C ARG A 284 1.93 -14.47 -12.32
N PHE A 285 1.16 -13.42 -12.57
CA PHE A 285 -0.20 -13.43 -13.13
C PHE A 285 -0.12 -12.84 -14.54
N PRO A 286 0.35 -13.63 -15.53
CA PRO A 286 0.67 -13.20 -16.90
C PRO A 286 -0.56 -12.87 -17.76
N GLN A 287 -1.76 -13.10 -17.23
CA GLN A 287 -3.02 -12.84 -17.90
C GLN A 287 -3.95 -12.22 -16.87
N ASP A 288 -4.46 -11.04 -17.17
CA ASP A 288 -5.86 -10.60 -17.31
C ASP A 288 -7.01 -11.32 -16.61
N ARG A 289 -6.86 -12.60 -16.27
CA ARG A 289 -7.94 -13.41 -15.73
C ARG A 289 -7.45 -14.21 -14.53
N SER A 290 -6.96 -13.57 -13.48
CA SER A 290 -6.98 -14.18 -12.15
C SER A 290 -8.07 -13.46 -11.39
N ALA A 291 -9.10 -14.17 -10.92
CA ALA A 291 -10.30 -13.48 -10.49
C ALA A 291 -10.16 -12.95 -9.06
N THR A 292 -9.58 -13.72 -8.15
CA THR A 292 -9.25 -13.27 -6.79
C THR A 292 -7.90 -13.81 -6.34
N THR A 293 -7.06 -12.96 -5.77
CA THR A 293 -5.81 -13.33 -5.12
C THR A 293 -5.83 -12.86 -3.67
N VAL A 294 -5.62 -13.76 -2.71
CA VAL A 294 -5.49 -13.44 -1.28
C VAL A 294 -4.14 -13.94 -0.79
N ILE A 295 -3.31 -13.03 -0.30
CA ILE A 295 -2.03 -13.35 0.31
C ILE A 295 -2.04 -12.79 1.72
N ASP A 296 -1.94 -13.67 2.72
CA ASP A 296 -2.12 -13.32 4.13
C ASP A 296 -0.97 -13.89 4.98
N LYS A 297 -0.38 -13.07 5.84
CA LYS A 297 0.70 -13.46 6.77
C LYS A 297 1.93 -14.11 6.12
N CYS A 298 2.21 -13.85 4.85
CA CYS A 298 3.40 -14.39 4.20
C CYS A 298 4.65 -13.52 4.44
N THR A 299 5.82 -14.15 4.38
CA THR A 299 7.12 -13.47 4.41
C THR A 299 7.85 -13.75 3.10
N PHE A 300 8.38 -12.72 2.45
CA PHE A 300 9.07 -12.82 1.17
C PHE A 300 10.48 -12.25 1.31
N ARG A 301 11.50 -12.99 0.85
CA ARG A 301 12.88 -12.50 0.81
C ARG A 301 13.71 -13.13 -0.29
N GLY A 302 14.69 -12.38 -0.79
CA GLY A 302 15.68 -12.86 -1.75
C GLY A 302 15.12 -13.11 -3.15
N TRP A 303 14.05 -12.40 -3.53
CA TRP A 303 13.45 -12.51 -4.85
C TRP A 303 13.90 -11.37 -5.75
N GLY A 304 13.96 -11.63 -7.05
CA GLY A 304 14.12 -10.56 -8.03
C GLY A 304 12.89 -9.68 -8.03
N LEU A 305 11.73 -10.26 -8.31
CA LEU A 305 10.42 -9.59 -8.29
C LEU A 305 9.47 -10.50 -7.52
N THR A 306 8.69 -9.99 -6.57
CA THR A 306 7.89 -10.92 -5.74
C THR A 306 6.54 -11.24 -6.38
N LEU A 307 5.67 -10.25 -6.58
CA LEU A 307 4.35 -10.42 -7.18
C LEU A 307 4.26 -9.59 -8.45
N HIS A 308 3.98 -10.25 -9.57
CA HIS A 308 3.89 -9.62 -10.87
C HIS A 308 2.50 -9.83 -11.48
N ALA A 309 1.67 -8.81 -11.48
CA ALA A 309 0.43 -8.78 -12.25
C ALA A 309 0.67 -7.97 -13.53
N THR A 310 0.76 -8.65 -14.67
CA THR A 310 1.11 -8.02 -15.95
C THR A 310 -0.08 -7.28 -16.55
N ASP A 311 0.21 -6.20 -17.25
CA ASP A 311 -0.72 -5.43 -18.07
C ASP A 311 -1.15 -6.28 -19.27
N GLY A 312 -2.41 -6.68 -19.31
CA GLY A 312 -3.07 -7.02 -20.57
C GLY A 312 -4.28 -6.12 -20.74
N THR A 313 -4.48 -5.69 -21.98
CA THR A 313 -5.20 -4.47 -22.31
C THR A 313 -6.72 -4.59 -22.22
N ASN A 314 -7.29 -5.72 -21.81
CA ASN A 314 -8.70 -6.04 -22.14
C ASN A 314 -9.54 -6.70 -21.05
N THR A 315 -9.10 -6.77 -19.79
CA THR A 315 -9.90 -7.43 -18.74
C THR A 315 -9.97 -6.64 -17.45
N PHE A 316 -11.20 -6.37 -17.06
CA PHE A 316 -11.56 -5.72 -15.81
C PHE A 316 -11.83 -6.76 -14.71
N GLY A 317 -11.57 -6.39 -13.47
CA GLY A 317 -12.15 -7.07 -12.31
C GLY A 317 -11.26 -8.08 -11.59
N LYS A 318 -9.95 -8.12 -11.88
CA LYS A 318 -9.00 -8.81 -10.98
C LYS A 318 -9.10 -8.19 -9.58
N ARG A 319 -9.06 -9.02 -8.54
CA ARG A 319 -9.07 -8.58 -7.14
C ARG A 319 -7.83 -9.12 -6.44
N SER A 320 -7.01 -8.24 -5.90
CA SER A 320 -5.78 -8.60 -5.19
C SER A 320 -5.87 -8.09 -3.76
N PHE A 321 -5.70 -8.99 -2.80
CA PHE A 321 -5.69 -8.71 -1.38
C PHE A 321 -4.35 -9.14 -0.80
N THR A 322 -3.56 -8.18 -0.34
CA THR A 322 -2.29 -8.40 0.33
C THR A 322 -2.40 -7.90 1.76
N ASN A 323 -2.25 -8.80 2.73
CA ASN A 323 -2.57 -8.53 4.11
C ASN A 323 -1.48 -9.05 5.06
N ASP A 324 -0.97 -8.17 5.93
CA ASP A 324 0.01 -8.53 6.97
C ASP A 324 1.25 -9.24 6.38
N LEU A 325 1.75 -8.72 5.25
CA LEU A 325 2.87 -9.30 4.52
C LEU A 325 4.18 -8.60 4.87
N ARG A 326 5.26 -9.37 4.98
CA ARG A 326 6.61 -8.83 5.11
C ARG A 326 7.41 -9.10 3.86
N PHE A 327 7.66 -8.07 3.05
CA PHE A 327 8.60 -8.10 1.95
C PHE A 327 9.96 -7.59 2.45
N GLY A 328 11.00 -8.38 2.21
CA GLY A 328 12.39 -8.08 2.55
C GLY A 328 13.33 -8.41 1.39
N SER A 329 14.52 -7.81 1.37
CA SER A 329 15.65 -8.22 0.51
C SER A 329 15.26 -8.57 -0.94
N MET A 330 14.53 -7.66 -1.60
CA MET A 330 14.06 -7.81 -2.98
C MET A 330 14.95 -7.05 -3.97
N GLY A 331 15.29 -7.65 -5.10
CA GLY A 331 16.12 -7.03 -6.16
C GLY A 331 15.36 -6.13 -7.14
N ASP A 332 14.04 -6.07 -7.03
CA ASP A 332 13.10 -5.29 -7.85
C ASP A 332 11.85 -5.02 -7.00
N TYR A 333 10.71 -4.70 -7.62
CA TYR A 333 9.46 -4.53 -6.90
C TYR A 333 9.06 -5.75 -6.05
N ALA A 334 8.53 -5.49 -4.85
CA ALA A 334 7.69 -6.45 -4.13
C ALA A 334 6.43 -6.73 -4.94
N ILE A 335 5.79 -5.66 -5.43
CA ILE A 335 4.58 -5.76 -6.25
C ILE A 335 4.72 -4.84 -7.44
N LEU A 336 4.63 -5.43 -8.63
CA LEU A 336 4.41 -4.75 -9.89
C LEU A 336 3.01 -5.15 -10.38
N ASP A 337 2.06 -4.21 -10.27
CA ASP A 337 0.66 -4.46 -10.61
C ASP A 337 0.17 -3.51 -11.71
N GLY A 338 0.15 -4.00 -12.95
CA GLY A 338 -0.50 -3.31 -14.07
C GLY A 338 -1.89 -3.83 -14.42
N SER A 339 -2.55 -4.53 -13.49
CA SER A 339 -3.88 -5.08 -13.75
C SER A 339 -4.99 -4.04 -13.58
N LEU A 340 -6.00 -4.09 -14.46
CA LEU A 340 -7.22 -3.26 -14.38
C LEU A 340 -8.21 -3.82 -13.34
N GLY A 341 -7.89 -3.63 -12.06
CA GLY A 341 -8.59 -4.32 -10.98
C GLY A 341 -8.73 -3.56 -9.66
N TYR A 342 -9.04 -4.32 -8.62
CA TYR A 342 -9.10 -3.90 -7.23
C TYR A 342 -7.81 -4.36 -6.54
N CYS A 343 -7.09 -3.42 -5.92
CA CYS A 343 -5.86 -3.69 -5.20
C CYS A 343 -6.02 -3.27 -3.74
N ALA A 344 -5.95 -4.21 -2.82
CA ALA A 344 -5.99 -3.97 -1.38
C ALA A 344 -4.65 -4.37 -0.76
N ILE A 345 -4.04 -3.42 -0.06
CA ILE A 345 -2.75 -3.58 0.62
C ILE A 345 -2.91 -3.09 2.05
N THR A 346 -3.02 -4.00 3.00
CA THR A 346 -3.36 -3.70 4.39
C THR A 346 -2.32 -4.27 5.34
N GLY A 347 -1.82 -3.44 6.27
CA GLY A 347 -0.94 -3.92 7.33
C GLY A 347 0.38 -4.50 6.84
N CYS A 348 0.88 -4.11 5.67
CA CYS A 348 2.05 -4.74 5.04
C CYS A 348 3.35 -3.94 5.29
N GLY A 349 4.47 -4.65 5.43
CA GLY A 349 5.82 -4.09 5.45
C GLY A 349 6.54 -4.33 4.12
N PHE A 350 6.81 -3.26 3.38
CA PHE A 350 7.57 -3.22 2.14
C PHE A 350 8.98 -2.69 2.42
N ILE A 351 9.82 -3.52 3.02
CA ILE A 351 11.07 -3.09 3.63
C ILE A 351 12.23 -3.62 2.82
N GLN A 352 12.82 -2.79 1.95
CA GLN A 352 14.09 -3.17 1.34
C GLN A 352 15.16 -3.40 2.41
N ASP A 353 16.16 -4.22 2.10
CA ASP A 353 17.24 -4.47 3.04
C ASP A 353 18.01 -3.17 3.28
N VAL A 354 18.31 -2.85 4.55
CA VAL A 354 19.05 -1.62 4.88
C VAL A 354 20.46 -1.64 4.33
N ASP A 355 21.00 -2.85 4.10
CA ASP A 355 22.32 -3.05 3.51
C ASP A 355 22.28 -3.27 1.99
N ALA A 356 21.11 -3.17 1.34
CA ALA A 356 20.99 -3.31 -0.10
C ALA A 356 21.87 -2.29 -0.85
N LEU A 357 22.53 -2.74 -1.91
CA LEU A 357 23.16 -1.81 -2.86
C LEU A 357 22.07 -0.98 -3.56
N ALA A 358 22.37 0.29 -3.83
CA ALA A 358 21.43 1.23 -4.44
C ALA A 358 20.93 0.80 -5.83
N GLY A 359 21.58 -0.18 -6.47
CA GLY A 359 21.14 -0.78 -7.71
C GLY A 359 22.08 -0.52 -8.88
N GLY A 360 21.51 -0.53 -10.08
CA GLY A 360 22.27 -0.37 -11.33
C GLY A 360 21.38 -0.43 -12.57
N PRO A 361 21.99 -0.58 -13.77
CA PRO A 361 21.24 -0.75 -15.02
C PRO A 361 20.20 -1.88 -14.94
N LYS A 362 19.12 -1.75 -15.73
CA LYS A 362 18.07 -2.79 -15.85
C LYS A 362 18.53 -3.97 -16.71
N ASP A 363 19.54 -4.70 -16.26
CA ASP A 363 20.13 -5.85 -16.96
C ASP A 363 19.95 -7.18 -16.21
N ASN A 364 19.09 -7.19 -15.18
CA ASN A 364 18.83 -8.29 -14.25
C ASN A 364 20.03 -8.71 -13.38
N LYS A 365 21.09 -7.90 -13.29
CA LYS A 365 22.28 -8.18 -12.45
C LYS A 365 22.43 -7.24 -11.26
N HIS A 366 21.49 -6.31 -11.11
CA HIS A 366 21.50 -5.30 -10.07
C HIS A 366 20.18 -5.28 -9.31
N ASN A 367 20.16 -4.67 -8.13
CA ASN A 367 18.90 -4.20 -7.57
C ASN A 367 18.35 -3.11 -8.50
N THR A 368 17.04 -3.03 -8.62
CA THR A 368 16.39 -2.05 -9.46
C THR A 368 15.08 -1.60 -8.85
N HIS A 369 14.60 -0.44 -9.27
CA HIS A 369 13.31 0.12 -8.86
C HIS A 369 13.12 0.28 -7.35
N GLY A 370 11.88 0.57 -6.94
CA GLY A 370 11.46 0.71 -5.54
C GLY A 370 10.52 -0.43 -5.14
N PRO A 371 9.92 -0.38 -3.94
CA PRO A 371 9.15 -1.50 -3.41
C PRO A 371 7.81 -1.76 -4.14
N LEU A 372 7.04 -0.72 -4.46
CA LEU A 372 5.67 -0.87 -4.94
C LEU A 372 5.39 0.00 -6.17
N ARG A 373 4.91 -0.63 -7.24
CA ARG A 373 4.32 0.05 -8.40
C ARG A 373 2.95 -0.53 -8.73
N ILE A 374 1.95 0.33 -8.68
CA ILE A 374 0.59 0.08 -9.13
C ILE A 374 0.37 0.92 -10.37
N GLY A 375 0.36 0.27 -11.53
CA GLY A 375 0.16 0.90 -12.82
C GLY A 375 -1.29 1.08 -13.19
N GLY A 376 -2.10 0.01 -13.08
CA GLY A 376 -3.40 -0.09 -13.74
C GLY A 376 -4.64 -0.21 -12.84
N ALA A 377 -4.51 -0.19 -11.52
CA ALA A 377 -5.65 -0.52 -10.65
C ALA A 377 -6.79 0.51 -10.75
N LEU A 378 -8.02 0.04 -10.96
CA LEU A 378 -9.23 0.86 -10.92
C LEU A 378 -9.48 1.43 -9.52
N LYS A 379 -9.24 0.62 -8.49
CA LYS A 379 -9.40 0.99 -7.09
C LYS A 379 -8.26 0.42 -6.28
N SER A 380 -7.57 1.28 -5.54
CA SER A 380 -6.47 0.92 -4.65
C SER A 380 -6.80 1.37 -3.24
N ASN A 381 -6.86 0.42 -2.29
CA ASN A 381 -6.92 0.73 -0.87
C ASN A 381 -5.59 0.31 -0.22
N ILE A 382 -4.87 1.28 0.34
CA ILE A 382 -3.59 1.08 1.02
C ILE A 382 -3.73 1.63 2.43
N TRP A 383 -3.65 0.75 3.43
CA TRP A 383 -3.91 1.08 4.83
C TRP A 383 -2.84 0.51 5.75
N ALA A 384 -2.38 1.32 6.71
CA ALA A 384 -1.49 0.88 7.79
C ALA A 384 -0.23 0.13 7.30
N CYS A 385 0.39 0.64 6.23
CA CYS A 385 1.56 0.02 5.62
C CYS A 385 2.86 0.75 5.99
N ASP A 386 3.95 0.00 6.03
CA ASP A 386 5.30 0.49 6.28
C ASP A 386 6.14 0.31 5.02
N PHE A 387 6.64 1.41 4.46
CA PHE A 387 7.42 1.40 3.23
C PHE A 387 8.83 1.93 3.47
N TYR A 388 9.81 1.20 2.97
CA TYR A 388 11.20 1.62 2.94
C TYR A 388 11.84 1.29 1.59
N SER A 389 12.31 2.33 0.90
CA SER A 389 13.03 2.24 -0.37
C SER A 389 14.50 2.60 -0.14
N ALA A 390 15.41 1.85 -0.75
CA ALA A 390 16.85 2.08 -0.76
C ALA A 390 17.46 1.91 -2.16
N THR A 391 16.72 1.31 -3.10
CA THR A 391 17.24 0.94 -4.42
C THR A 391 16.59 1.72 -5.55
N GLY A 392 17.21 1.64 -6.72
CA GLY A 392 16.76 2.26 -7.95
C GLY A 392 17.55 1.78 -9.16
N TRP A 393 17.40 2.45 -10.30
CA TRP A 393 17.99 1.97 -11.56
C TRP A 393 18.54 3.07 -12.46
N SER A 394 18.10 4.31 -12.30
CA SER A 394 18.53 5.41 -13.17
C SER A 394 19.84 5.98 -12.67
N GLY A 395 20.90 5.86 -13.47
CA GLY A 395 22.20 6.45 -13.18
C GLY A 395 22.35 7.83 -13.79
N THR A 396 22.59 8.86 -12.98
CA THR A 396 23.08 10.16 -13.44
C THR A 396 24.58 10.24 -13.25
N ARG A 397 25.35 9.62 -14.15
CA ARG A 397 26.84 9.61 -14.29
C ARG A 397 27.72 9.35 -13.04
N GLN A 398 27.21 9.41 -11.80
CA GLN A 398 27.97 9.34 -10.55
C GLN A 398 27.26 8.53 -9.44
N PHE A 399 25.95 8.27 -9.55
CA PHE A 399 25.19 7.50 -8.56
C PHE A 399 23.91 6.94 -9.17
N ILE A 400 23.31 5.98 -8.47
CA ILE A 400 22.01 5.39 -8.78
C ILE A 400 20.93 6.11 -7.98
N ILE A 401 19.94 6.64 -8.68
CA ILE A 401 18.80 7.32 -8.10
C ILE A 401 17.81 6.26 -7.61
N ALA A 402 17.57 6.25 -6.30
CA ALA A 402 16.53 5.46 -5.68
C ALA A 402 15.15 5.86 -6.19
N GLN A 403 14.25 4.89 -6.25
CA GLN A 403 12.87 5.14 -6.63
C GLN A 403 11.99 5.42 -5.41
N PRO A 404 10.80 6.01 -5.63
CA PRO A 404 9.82 6.19 -4.57
C PRO A 404 9.39 4.88 -3.93
N CYS A 405 8.91 4.97 -2.69
CA CYS A 405 8.29 3.85 -1.97
C CYS A 405 7.10 3.30 -2.75
N LEU A 406 6.25 4.22 -3.22
CA LEU A 406 5.01 3.94 -3.91
C LEU A 406 4.94 4.76 -5.20
N ARG A 407 4.69 4.07 -6.30
CA ARG A 407 4.29 4.67 -7.57
C ARG A 407 2.88 4.20 -7.91
N TRP A 408 1.98 5.13 -8.17
CA TRP A 408 0.56 4.83 -8.39
C TRP A 408 0.02 5.44 -9.69
N ASN A 409 -0.89 4.70 -10.33
CA ASN A 409 -1.55 4.99 -11.61
C ASN A 409 -0.58 5.29 -12.76
N THR A 410 0.55 4.58 -12.78
CA THR A 410 1.60 4.83 -13.77
C THR A 410 1.17 4.52 -15.21
N ASP A 411 0.10 3.75 -15.38
CA ASP A 411 -0.45 3.37 -16.69
C ASP A 411 -1.63 4.26 -17.10
N CYS A 412 -1.85 5.37 -16.36
CA CYS A 412 -2.75 6.47 -16.72
C CYS A 412 -4.22 6.03 -16.84
N ILE A 413 -4.73 5.28 -15.86
CA ILE A 413 -6.12 4.84 -15.85
C ILE A 413 -7.05 5.99 -15.45
N VAL A 414 -7.95 6.36 -16.38
CA VAL A 414 -8.95 7.41 -16.17
C VAL A 414 -9.96 6.99 -15.09
N GLY A 415 -10.18 7.87 -14.12
CA GLY A 415 -11.11 7.66 -13.02
C GLY A 415 -10.62 6.66 -11.96
N ALA A 416 -9.35 6.24 -12.03
CA ALA A 416 -8.75 5.38 -11.01
C ALA A 416 -8.87 6.03 -9.62
N LYS A 417 -9.12 5.21 -8.60
CA LYS A 417 -9.34 5.64 -7.22
C LYS A 417 -8.23 5.13 -6.30
N LEU A 418 -7.61 6.01 -5.52
CA LEU A 418 -6.61 5.67 -4.50
C LEU A 418 -7.09 6.16 -3.13
N ASN A 419 -7.12 5.26 -2.17
CA ASN A 419 -7.15 5.58 -0.74
C ASN A 419 -5.80 5.13 -0.15
N LEU A 420 -4.95 6.07 0.27
CA LEU A 420 -3.66 5.82 0.90
C LEU A 420 -3.65 6.47 2.28
N GLN A 421 -3.75 5.67 3.33
CA GLN A 421 -3.83 6.20 4.69
C GLN A 421 -3.05 5.44 5.74
N ALA A 422 -2.71 6.14 6.83
CA ALA A 422 -2.08 5.59 8.02
C ALA A 422 -0.72 4.89 7.75
N CYS A 423 0.01 5.30 6.72
CA CYS A 423 1.26 4.66 6.33
C CYS A 423 2.50 5.42 6.86
N ALA A 424 3.55 4.64 7.15
CA ALA A 424 4.92 5.12 7.36
C ALA A 424 5.70 4.96 6.05
N LEU A 425 6.34 6.02 5.54
CA LEU A 425 7.10 5.98 4.29
C LEU A 425 8.49 6.58 4.48
N GLU A 426 9.52 5.87 4.02
CA GLU A 426 10.89 6.35 4.01
C GLU A 426 11.59 6.02 2.69
N SER A 427 12.16 7.04 2.06
CA SER A 427 12.95 6.91 0.85
C SER A 427 14.11 7.91 0.88
N PRO A 428 15.32 7.58 0.41
CA PRO A 428 16.33 8.60 0.17
C PRO A 428 15.92 9.54 -0.98
N SER A 429 14.97 9.13 -1.83
CA SER A 429 14.34 9.94 -2.87
C SER A 429 12.98 10.48 -2.39
N ASN A 430 12.07 10.88 -3.29
CA ASN A 430 10.69 11.16 -2.92
C ASN A 430 9.99 9.90 -2.40
N VAL A 431 8.96 10.04 -1.57
CA VAL A 431 8.25 8.90 -0.95
C VAL A 431 7.08 8.40 -1.81
N ILE A 432 6.35 9.32 -2.44
CA ILE A 432 5.15 9.00 -3.22
C ILE A 432 5.27 9.62 -4.62
N SER A 433 4.79 8.89 -5.63
CA SER A 433 4.67 9.37 -7.00
C SER A 433 3.31 8.95 -7.56
N ILE A 434 2.45 9.93 -7.82
CA ILE A 434 1.16 9.78 -8.50
C ILE A 434 1.36 10.33 -9.92
N GLU A 435 2.18 9.64 -10.69
CA GLU A 435 2.72 10.10 -11.97
C GLU A 435 2.73 9.01 -13.02
N THR A 436 2.88 9.42 -14.27
CA THR A 436 3.04 8.52 -15.42
C THR A 436 4.30 7.66 -15.30
N ALA A 437 4.29 6.47 -15.91
CA ALA A 437 5.41 5.52 -15.82
C ALA A 437 6.73 6.10 -16.35
N ASN A 438 6.65 6.88 -17.42
CA ASN A 438 7.78 7.53 -18.07
C ASN A 438 7.53 9.04 -18.16
N SER A 439 8.56 9.83 -17.85
CA SER A 439 8.65 11.25 -18.19
C SER A 439 9.28 11.47 -19.58
N ASN A 440 9.76 10.39 -20.21
CA ASN A 440 10.45 10.43 -21.49
C ASN A 440 9.44 10.03 -22.60
N PRO A 441 9.26 10.83 -23.67
CA PRO A 441 8.27 10.58 -24.71
C PRO A 441 8.64 9.34 -25.52
N LYS A 442 8.27 8.15 -25.02
CA LYS A 442 8.19 6.96 -25.86
C LYS A 442 6.90 7.05 -26.71
N PRO A 443 6.93 6.71 -28.00
CA PRO A 443 5.79 6.87 -28.92
C PRO A 443 4.57 5.97 -28.65
N SER A 444 4.56 5.18 -27.57
CA SER A 444 3.34 4.47 -27.16
C SER A 444 2.44 5.46 -26.41
N ALA A 445 1.52 6.08 -27.15
CA ALA A 445 0.74 7.28 -26.79
C ALA A 445 0.10 7.29 -25.38
N ILE A 446 -0.23 6.15 -24.78
CA ILE A 446 -1.02 6.11 -23.53
C ILE A 446 -0.15 6.29 -22.26
N ALA A 447 1.14 5.94 -22.29
CA ALA A 447 1.96 5.85 -21.07
C ALA A 447 2.48 7.19 -20.51
N ASN A 448 2.13 8.32 -21.13
CA ASN A 448 2.58 9.66 -20.75
C ASN A 448 1.41 10.66 -20.59
N GLU A 449 0.17 10.16 -20.52
CA GLU A 449 -1.03 10.99 -20.44
C GLU A 449 -1.34 11.38 -18.99
N ARG A 450 -1.66 12.65 -18.78
CA ARG A 450 -2.25 13.12 -17.53
C ARG A 450 -3.75 12.87 -17.59
N VAL A 451 -4.23 12.04 -16.68
CA VAL A 451 -5.65 11.64 -16.62
C VAL A 451 -6.37 12.19 -15.39
N PRO A 452 -7.70 12.35 -15.46
CA PRO A 452 -8.56 12.45 -14.28
C PRO A 452 -8.42 11.21 -13.40
N CYS A 453 -8.23 11.40 -12.09
CA CYS A 453 -8.25 10.34 -11.09
C CYS A 453 -8.95 10.84 -9.80
N ASN A 454 -9.02 9.97 -8.81
CA ASN A 454 -9.52 10.28 -7.46
C ASN A 454 -8.54 9.73 -6.44
N ALA A 455 -7.52 10.51 -6.09
CA ALA A 455 -6.52 10.10 -5.12
C ALA A 455 -6.69 10.84 -3.80
N LEU A 456 -6.85 10.10 -2.71
CA LEU A 456 -6.85 10.59 -1.34
C LEU A 456 -5.62 10.04 -0.62
N VAL A 457 -4.76 10.94 -0.15
CA VAL A 457 -3.58 10.63 0.68
C VAL A 457 -3.76 11.31 2.03
N GLU A 458 -3.97 10.53 3.07
CA GLU A 458 -4.37 11.06 4.38
C GLU A 458 -3.74 10.35 5.59
N GLY A 459 -3.32 11.09 6.61
CA GLY A 459 -2.84 10.49 7.86
C GLY A 459 -1.52 9.73 7.71
N ASN A 460 -0.67 10.09 6.75
CA ASN A 460 0.62 9.42 6.51
C ASN A 460 1.79 10.23 7.09
N ILE A 461 2.88 9.54 7.44
CA ILE A 461 4.16 10.15 7.78
C ILE A 461 5.20 9.71 6.75
N GLY A 462 5.75 10.67 6.00
CA GLY A 462 6.73 10.43 4.95
C GLY A 462 8.05 11.17 5.18
N VAL A 463 9.18 10.45 5.12
CA VAL A 463 10.53 11.01 5.22
C VAL A 463 11.26 10.84 3.90
N SER A 464 11.63 11.98 3.31
CA SER A 464 12.41 12.06 2.08
C SER A 464 13.85 12.43 2.42
N GLY A 465 14.78 11.54 2.08
CA GLY A 465 16.20 11.67 2.39
C GLY A 465 16.97 12.45 1.34
N TRP A 466 18.25 12.13 1.19
CA TRP A 466 19.24 13.01 0.57
C TRP A 466 19.12 13.19 -0.97
N GLN A 467 18.63 12.19 -1.70
CA GLN A 467 18.39 12.26 -3.16
C GLN A 467 17.10 12.99 -3.54
N ALA A 468 16.19 13.18 -2.58
CA ALA A 468 14.88 13.75 -2.86
C ALA A 468 14.98 15.19 -3.40
N LEU A 469 14.35 15.48 -4.52
CA LEU A 469 14.08 16.88 -4.94
C LEU A 469 12.80 17.41 -4.29
N PHE A 470 11.86 16.50 -4.02
CA PHE A 470 10.56 16.75 -3.42
C PHE A 470 10.09 15.51 -2.67
N SER A 471 9.00 15.60 -1.90
CA SER A 471 8.44 14.45 -1.18
C SER A 471 7.37 13.71 -1.98
N LEU A 472 6.55 14.46 -2.73
CA LEU A 472 5.47 13.92 -3.56
C LEU A 472 5.53 14.50 -4.96
N GLY A 473 5.47 13.64 -5.96
CA GLY A 473 5.24 14.04 -7.35
C GLY A 473 3.84 13.68 -7.80
N ILE A 474 3.19 14.58 -8.54
CA ILE A 474 1.82 14.45 -9.00
C ILE A 474 1.73 14.89 -10.48
N ALA A 475 1.24 14.02 -11.36
CA ALA A 475 0.96 14.34 -12.76
C ALA A 475 -0.55 14.42 -13.06
N HIS A 476 -1.37 13.78 -12.22
CA HIS A 476 -2.79 13.54 -12.49
C HIS A 476 -3.71 14.57 -11.83
N GLY A 477 -4.90 14.75 -12.41
CA GLY A 477 -5.96 15.63 -11.88
C GLY A 477 -6.80 14.92 -10.81
N GLY A 478 -7.21 15.62 -9.76
CA GLY A 478 -8.12 15.08 -8.73
C GLY A 478 -7.39 14.42 -7.56
N VAL A 479 -6.43 15.12 -6.96
CA VAL A 479 -5.68 14.66 -5.78
C VAL A 479 -6.02 15.51 -4.56
N THR A 480 -6.31 14.84 -3.44
CA THR A 480 -6.41 15.45 -2.11
C THR A 480 -5.31 14.90 -1.20
N LEU A 481 -4.50 15.79 -0.64
CA LEU A 481 -3.54 15.48 0.43
C LEU A 481 -4.01 16.17 1.71
N ARG A 482 -4.32 15.41 2.76
CA ARG A 482 -4.70 16.02 4.05
C ARG A 482 -4.18 15.30 5.28
N ASN A 483 -3.94 16.03 6.36
CA ASN A 483 -3.52 15.44 7.65
C ASN A 483 -2.25 14.57 7.54
N ASN A 484 -1.31 14.90 6.64
CA ASN A 484 -0.04 14.17 6.52
C ASN A 484 1.10 14.96 7.16
N ILE A 485 2.14 14.25 7.61
CA ILE A 485 3.43 14.84 7.98
C ILE A 485 4.45 14.44 6.92
N PHE A 486 5.07 15.42 6.25
CA PHE A 486 6.15 15.17 5.31
C PHE A 486 7.42 15.90 5.75
N VAL A 487 8.52 15.16 5.79
CA VAL A 487 9.82 15.64 6.26
C VAL A 487 10.84 15.57 5.14
N LEU A 488 11.50 16.70 4.85
CA LEU A 488 12.77 16.73 4.12
C LEU A 488 13.89 16.60 5.15
N ALA A 489 14.50 15.41 5.23
CA ALA A 489 15.44 15.08 6.29
C ALA A 489 16.74 15.90 6.22
N ASN A 490 17.35 16.18 7.38
CA ASN A 490 18.61 16.90 7.48
C ASN A 490 19.79 16.02 7.01
N THR A 491 19.93 15.94 5.71
CA THR A 491 20.91 15.10 5.04
C THR A 491 21.86 15.97 4.25
N ASN A 492 23.10 15.51 4.08
CA ASN A 492 24.01 16.17 3.17
C ASN A 492 23.57 15.89 1.72
N GLY A 493 22.96 16.90 1.08
CA GLY A 493 22.57 16.85 -0.33
C GLY A 493 23.71 17.10 -1.31
N SER A 494 24.93 17.38 -0.81
CA SER A 494 26.13 17.55 -1.64
C SER A 494 26.89 16.24 -1.77
N PHE A 495 27.31 15.95 -3.00
CA PHE A 495 28.26 14.90 -3.30
C PHE A 495 29.68 15.44 -3.18
N GLU A 496 30.64 14.58 -2.85
CA GLU A 496 32.04 14.86 -3.18
C GLU A 496 32.19 14.91 -4.71
N GLY A 497 32.24 16.13 -5.28
CA GLY A 497 32.49 16.37 -6.71
C GLY A 497 31.27 16.43 -7.63
N GLY A 498 30.04 16.39 -7.10
CA GLY A 498 28.79 16.58 -7.86
C GLY A 498 28.04 17.85 -7.45
N PRO A 499 27.19 18.42 -8.31
CA PRO A 499 26.36 19.55 -7.92
C PRO A 499 25.41 19.13 -6.78
N PRO A 500 25.19 19.99 -5.76
CA PRO A 500 24.28 19.67 -4.68
C PRO A 500 22.86 19.48 -5.22
N ILE A 501 22.21 18.38 -4.82
CA ILE A 501 20.78 18.16 -5.05
C ILE A 501 20.04 19.13 -4.14
N ARG A 502 19.45 20.17 -4.73
CA ARG A 502 18.65 21.15 -3.99
C ARG A 502 17.27 20.57 -3.76
N LYS A 503 16.80 20.60 -2.50
CA LYS A 503 15.38 20.36 -2.22
C LYS A 503 14.59 21.49 -2.85
N GLU A 504 13.69 21.16 -3.76
CA GLU A 504 12.95 22.13 -4.55
C GLU A 504 11.62 22.49 -3.89
N CYS A 505 10.89 21.51 -3.36
CA CYS A 505 9.58 21.70 -2.75
C CYS A 505 9.13 20.45 -1.98
N PHE A 506 7.96 20.48 -1.35
CA PHE A 506 7.35 19.25 -0.80
C PHE A 506 6.50 18.52 -1.84
N VAL A 507 5.68 19.26 -2.58
CA VAL A 507 4.82 18.76 -3.64
C VAL A 507 5.27 19.34 -4.97
N LYS A 508 5.50 18.49 -5.97
CA LYS A 508 5.82 18.92 -7.33
C LYS A 508 4.78 18.40 -8.30
N PHE A 509 4.17 19.30 -9.07
CA PHE A 509 3.44 18.87 -10.26
C PHE A 509 4.43 18.62 -11.38
N VAL A 510 4.64 17.34 -11.72
CA VAL A 510 5.65 16.88 -12.67
C VAL A 510 5.19 15.57 -13.34
N GLY A 511 5.72 15.30 -14.54
CA GLY A 511 5.40 14.11 -15.31
C GLY A 511 4.30 14.33 -16.33
N GLY A 512 4.13 13.34 -17.21
CA GLY A 512 3.26 13.40 -18.38
C GLY A 512 3.65 14.48 -19.41
N THR A 513 3.35 14.22 -20.67
CA THR A 513 3.57 15.18 -21.78
C THR A 513 2.27 15.60 -22.46
N GLU A 514 1.19 14.87 -22.21
CA GLU A 514 -0.11 15.05 -22.85
C GLU A 514 -1.22 15.12 -21.80
N ASN A 515 -2.32 15.80 -22.12
CA ASN A 515 -3.45 15.96 -21.22
C ASN A 515 -4.68 15.27 -21.82
N ILE A 516 -5.34 14.39 -21.08
CA ILE A 516 -6.67 13.89 -21.44
C ILE A 516 -7.73 14.78 -20.80
N GLY A 517 -8.60 15.35 -21.63
CA GLY A 517 -9.73 16.16 -21.18
C GLY A 517 -9.28 17.40 -20.39
N ASN A 518 -10.08 17.81 -19.41
CA ASN A 518 -9.84 19.01 -18.61
C ASN A 518 -9.03 18.73 -17.33
N VAL A 519 -8.05 17.81 -17.40
CA VAL A 519 -7.30 17.32 -16.22
C VAL A 519 -6.67 18.45 -15.40
N LEU A 520 -6.20 19.52 -16.05
CA LEU A 520 -5.53 20.66 -15.38
C LEU A 520 -6.47 21.56 -14.57
N ALA A 521 -7.78 21.52 -14.85
CA ALA A 521 -8.78 22.26 -14.07
C ALA A 521 -9.41 21.41 -12.96
N LEU A 522 -9.09 20.12 -12.88
CA LEU A 522 -9.58 19.27 -11.80
C LEU A 522 -8.95 19.70 -10.47
N PRO A 523 -9.72 19.64 -9.36
CA PRO A 523 -9.23 20.09 -8.07
C PRO A 523 -7.95 19.38 -7.62
N GLN A 524 -6.99 20.17 -7.13
CA GLN A 524 -5.85 19.75 -6.34
C GLN A 524 -6.00 20.39 -4.96
N ARG A 525 -6.06 19.57 -3.91
CA ARG A 525 -6.50 20.00 -2.58
C ARG A 525 -5.50 19.60 -1.50
N PHE A 526 -4.87 20.57 -0.86
CA PHE A 526 -3.86 20.34 0.18
C PHE A 526 -4.26 21.02 1.49
N TYR A 527 -4.65 20.24 2.50
CA TYR A 527 -5.21 20.73 3.77
C TYR A 527 -4.53 20.13 4.99
N ASN A 528 -4.26 20.94 6.02
CA ASN A 528 -3.83 20.44 7.34
C ASN A 528 -2.64 19.49 7.30
N ASN A 529 -1.72 19.66 6.36
CA ASN A 529 -0.49 18.89 6.36
C ASN A 529 0.56 19.64 7.18
N THR A 530 1.47 18.91 7.82
CA THR A 530 2.68 19.47 8.43
C THR A 530 3.85 19.16 7.51
N PHE A 531 4.47 20.20 6.98
CA PHE A 531 5.65 20.13 6.14
C PHE A 531 6.86 20.61 6.93
N VAL A 532 7.83 19.72 7.12
CA VAL A 532 9.02 20.01 7.93
C VAL A 532 10.26 19.90 7.06
N ASN A 533 10.96 21.02 6.91
CA ASN A 533 12.20 21.09 6.18
C ASN A 533 13.36 21.17 7.17
N LEU A 534 14.02 20.04 7.42
CA LEU A 534 15.18 19.99 8.30
C LEU A 534 16.48 20.31 7.56
N THR A 535 16.41 20.70 6.27
CA THR A 535 17.59 21.12 5.51
C THR A 535 17.91 22.61 5.73
N VAL A 536 19.07 23.03 5.22
CA VAL A 536 19.53 24.43 5.31
C VAL A 536 19.01 25.35 4.19
N ASN A 537 18.36 24.78 3.17
CA ASN A 537 17.81 25.54 2.05
C ASN A 537 16.29 25.61 2.19
N ALA A 538 15.71 26.80 2.05
CA ALA A 538 14.27 26.95 2.04
C ALA A 538 13.63 26.16 0.88
N ALA A 539 12.50 25.54 1.16
CA ALA A 539 11.73 24.76 0.19
C ALA A 539 10.28 25.25 0.20
N PRO A 540 9.74 25.79 -0.92
CA PRO A 540 8.32 26.07 -1.01
C PRO A 540 7.48 24.81 -0.81
N LEU A 541 6.23 25.00 -0.38
CA LEU A 541 5.28 23.88 -0.26
C LEU A 541 5.06 23.20 -1.62
N LEU A 542 4.87 23.99 -2.67
CA LEU A 542 4.44 23.52 -3.97
C LEU A 542 5.23 24.19 -5.10
N ILE A 543 5.60 23.39 -6.12
CA ILE A 543 5.97 23.89 -7.44
C ILE A 543 5.05 23.29 -8.48
N ASP A 544 4.40 24.15 -9.27
CA ASP A 544 3.61 23.74 -10.42
C ASP A 544 4.42 23.87 -11.72
N ALA A 545 4.97 22.77 -12.22
CA ALA A 545 5.66 22.74 -13.52
C ALA A 545 4.73 22.36 -14.68
N ILE A 546 3.44 22.13 -14.41
CA ILE A 546 2.46 21.56 -15.34
C ILE A 546 1.40 22.58 -15.75
N GLY A 547 0.98 23.46 -14.83
CA GLY A 547 -0.04 24.49 -15.04
C GLY A 547 -1.45 24.08 -14.58
N PHE A 548 -1.59 23.45 -13.42
CA PHE A 548 -2.90 23.24 -12.80
C PHE A 548 -3.54 24.57 -12.40
N THR A 549 -4.81 24.77 -12.75
CA THR A 549 -5.52 26.04 -12.53
C THR A 549 -6.42 26.04 -11.30
N ASN A 550 -6.67 24.86 -10.72
CA ASN A 550 -7.55 24.69 -9.56
C ASN A 550 -6.80 24.05 -8.40
N VAL A 551 -5.90 24.81 -7.80
CA VAL A 551 -5.06 24.36 -6.68
C VAL A 551 -5.44 25.12 -5.42
N VAL A 552 -5.82 24.37 -4.38
CA VAL A 552 -6.20 24.92 -3.08
C VAL A 552 -5.20 24.44 -2.03
N VAL A 553 -4.49 25.39 -1.41
CA VAL A 553 -3.52 25.14 -0.35
C VAL A 553 -3.94 25.92 0.89
N ARG A 554 -4.38 25.25 1.95
CA ARG A 554 -4.87 25.91 3.17
C ARG A 554 -4.53 25.13 4.42
N ASN A 555 -4.41 25.84 5.54
CA ASN A 555 -4.20 25.28 6.88
C ASN A 555 -3.00 24.32 6.98
N ASN A 556 -2.01 24.44 6.10
CA ASN A 556 -0.79 23.64 6.16
C ASN A 556 0.25 24.33 7.03
N LEU A 557 0.85 23.59 7.94
CA LEU A 557 1.93 24.06 8.80
C LEU A 557 3.26 23.88 8.06
N MET A 558 4.02 24.95 7.89
CA MET A 558 5.40 24.91 7.37
C MET A 558 6.38 25.19 8.50
N HIS A 559 7.38 24.32 8.68
CA HIS A 559 8.42 24.47 9.69
C HIS A 559 9.80 24.21 9.10
N GLU A 560 10.63 25.25 9.02
CA GLU A 560 12.00 25.17 8.49
C GLU A 560 12.98 25.78 9.52
N PRO A 561 13.38 25.03 10.55
CA PRO A 561 14.19 25.57 11.64
C PRO A 561 15.66 25.79 11.25
N ASN A 562 16.16 25.07 10.24
CA ASN A 562 17.58 25.05 9.87
C ASN A 562 17.94 26.01 8.71
N VAL A 563 16.94 26.65 8.10
CA VAL A 563 17.19 27.69 7.08
C VAL A 563 17.67 28.97 7.76
N ASN A 564 18.39 29.85 7.04
CA ASN A 564 18.91 31.09 7.60
C ASN A 564 18.37 32.32 6.85
N PRO A 565 17.56 33.19 7.49
CA PRO A 565 17.04 33.06 8.87
C PRO A 565 15.98 31.95 8.98
N PRO A 566 15.79 31.32 10.17
CA PRO A 566 14.80 30.25 10.34
C PRO A 566 13.37 30.67 9.96
N ASN A 567 12.67 29.82 9.22
CA ASN A 567 11.27 30.03 8.83
C ASN A 567 10.36 29.13 9.68
N THR A 568 9.99 29.61 10.86
CA THR A 568 9.23 28.84 11.86
C THR A 568 7.99 29.60 12.36
N PRO A 569 7.08 30.05 11.46
CA PRO A 569 5.99 30.97 11.80
C PRO A 569 4.98 30.40 12.81
N PHE A 570 4.96 29.08 12.99
CA PHE A 570 4.06 28.35 13.89
C PHE A 570 4.77 27.75 15.11
N ALA A 571 6.02 28.13 15.41
CA ALA A 571 6.66 27.73 16.66
C ALA A 571 5.97 28.37 17.89
N PRO A 572 6.08 27.77 19.10
CA PRO A 572 6.77 26.51 19.41
C PRO A 572 5.99 25.25 18.99
N LEU A 573 6.72 24.17 18.67
CA LEU A 573 6.18 22.84 18.38
C LEU A 573 6.83 21.82 19.32
N ALA A 574 6.04 20.88 19.84
CA ALA A 574 6.52 19.71 20.54
C ALA A 574 6.84 18.62 19.51
N THR A 575 7.90 17.85 19.79
CA THR A 575 8.26 16.71 18.95
C THR A 575 8.28 15.42 19.75
N THR A 576 7.69 14.38 19.16
CA THR A 576 7.75 13.01 19.67
C THR A 576 8.19 12.11 18.53
N LEU A 577 9.13 11.19 18.77
CA LEU A 577 9.59 10.26 17.73
C LEU A 577 8.42 9.38 17.29
N ALA A 578 8.07 9.43 16.00
CA ALA A 578 7.02 8.60 15.42
C ALA A 578 7.56 7.21 15.05
N PHE A 579 8.75 7.16 14.43
CA PHE A 579 9.48 5.93 14.16
C PHE A 579 10.96 6.22 13.87
N THR A 580 11.80 5.18 13.93
CA THR A 580 13.22 5.30 13.61
C THR A 580 13.45 5.16 12.10
N CYS A 581 14.08 6.15 11.48
CA CYS A 581 14.51 6.07 10.07
C CYS A 581 15.62 5.02 9.88
N ARG A 582 15.57 4.32 8.75
CA ARG A 582 16.37 3.12 8.44
C ARG A 582 17.55 3.39 7.51
N TYR A 583 17.48 4.40 6.65
CA TYR A 583 18.46 4.59 5.58
C TYR A 583 19.87 4.90 6.13
N PRO A 584 20.83 3.96 6.06
CA PRO A 584 22.11 4.11 6.75
C PRO A 584 23.10 4.98 5.97
N GLY A 585 22.80 5.32 4.72
CA GLY A 585 23.69 6.06 3.83
C GLY A 585 23.77 5.42 2.44
N TYR A 586 24.48 6.08 1.53
CA TYR A 586 24.57 5.64 0.15
C TYR A 586 25.63 4.55 -0.02
N ARG A 587 25.32 3.54 -0.85
CA ARG A 587 26.28 2.55 -1.33
C ARG A 587 25.82 1.99 -2.67
N ASP A 588 26.75 1.77 -3.58
CA ASP A 588 26.54 0.97 -4.78
C ASP A 588 27.77 0.08 -5.01
N LYS A 589 27.79 -0.67 -6.11
CA LYS A 589 28.89 -1.60 -6.40
C LYS A 589 30.26 -0.92 -6.62
N ASN A 590 30.27 0.34 -7.04
CA ASN A 590 31.46 1.08 -7.46
C ASN A 590 31.88 2.16 -6.45
N THR A 591 31.02 2.49 -5.50
CA THR A 591 31.20 3.59 -4.55
C THR A 591 31.27 3.02 -3.13
N PRO A 592 32.31 3.36 -2.34
CA PRO A 592 32.35 3.03 -0.92
C PRO A 592 31.09 3.51 -0.19
N PHE A 593 30.75 2.84 0.90
CA PHE A 593 29.62 3.25 1.73
C PHE A 593 29.85 4.65 2.32
N THR A 594 28.85 5.52 2.17
CA THR A 594 28.87 6.91 2.59
C THR A 594 27.75 7.18 3.60
N SER A 595 28.10 7.14 4.89
CA SER A 595 27.16 7.41 5.98
C SER A 595 26.74 8.89 6.10
N THR A 596 27.44 9.82 5.44
CA THR A 596 27.04 11.25 5.43
C THR A 596 25.72 11.50 4.69
N ASN A 597 25.27 10.53 3.89
CA ASN A 597 23.96 10.52 3.24
C ASN A 597 22.88 9.78 4.04
N ALA A 598 23.18 9.32 5.26
CA ALA A 598 22.21 8.65 6.12
C ALA A 598 21.04 9.60 6.43
N THR A 599 19.83 9.04 6.49
CA THR A 599 18.69 9.76 7.05
C THR A 599 18.85 9.77 8.57
N PRO A 600 18.87 10.93 9.25
CA PRO A 600 18.91 10.96 10.71
C PRO A 600 17.78 10.12 11.29
N GLN A 601 18.12 9.26 12.26
CA GLN A 601 17.22 8.27 12.84
C GLN A 601 15.95 8.90 13.44
N ASP A 602 16.05 10.13 13.89
CA ASP A 602 15.00 10.91 14.53
C ASP A 602 14.27 11.86 13.56
N SER A 603 14.40 11.69 12.23
CA SER A 603 13.73 12.58 11.27
C SER A 603 12.21 12.42 11.26
N ALA A 604 11.69 11.22 11.54
CA ALA A 604 10.24 10.97 11.59
C ALA A 604 9.68 11.32 12.97
N GLN A 605 9.23 12.55 13.12
CA GLN A 605 8.62 13.04 14.36
C GLN A 605 7.16 13.44 14.15
N LEU A 606 6.37 13.33 15.21
CA LEU A 606 5.09 14.01 15.37
C LEU A 606 5.39 15.46 15.75
N TRP A 607 4.86 16.42 14.99
CA TRP A 607 5.07 17.85 15.22
C TRP A 607 3.76 18.48 15.68
N ARG A 608 3.61 18.63 17.00
CA ARG A 608 2.39 19.13 17.63
C ARG A 608 2.53 20.62 17.97
N PRO A 609 1.58 21.48 17.60
CA PRO A 609 1.50 22.84 18.12
C PRO A 609 1.50 22.85 19.66
N MET A 610 2.31 23.71 20.28
CA MET A 610 2.30 23.90 21.73
C MET A 610 1.58 25.20 22.12
N ILE A 611 1.24 25.34 23.41
CA ILE A 611 0.76 26.61 23.97
C ILE A 611 1.70 27.76 23.56
N GLY A 612 1.12 28.82 22.99
CA GLY A 612 1.85 29.96 22.44
C GLY A 612 2.17 29.84 20.95
N SER A 613 1.94 28.68 20.32
CA SER A 613 2.02 28.53 18.87
C SER A 613 0.91 29.32 18.20
N ARG A 614 1.27 30.01 17.12
CA ARG A 614 0.31 30.67 16.23
C ARG A 614 -0.56 29.69 15.44
N ALA A 615 -0.23 28.40 15.42
CA ALA A 615 -1.08 27.42 14.74
C ALA A 615 -2.38 27.13 15.50
N LEU A 616 -2.41 27.33 16.82
CA LEU A 616 -3.56 26.99 17.66
C LEU A 616 -4.77 27.88 17.32
N GLY A 617 -5.88 27.26 16.92
CA GLY A 617 -7.12 27.96 16.60
C GLY A 617 -7.08 28.85 15.36
N ASP A 618 -5.99 28.79 14.57
CA ASP A 618 -5.79 29.64 13.38
C ASP A 618 -6.21 28.94 12.08
N ALA A 619 -6.58 27.66 12.14
CA ALA A 619 -7.08 26.97 10.94
C ALA A 619 -8.46 27.50 10.57
N ILE A 620 -8.62 27.86 9.30
CA ILE A 620 -9.90 28.31 8.75
C ILE A 620 -10.83 27.10 8.73
N PHE A 621 -11.96 27.21 9.45
CA PHE A 621 -13.01 26.20 9.51
C PHE A 621 -13.73 26.13 8.16
N GLU A 622 -13.25 25.24 7.31
CA GLU A 622 -13.76 24.91 5.99
C GLU A 622 -13.55 23.39 5.80
N PRO A 623 -14.30 22.71 4.92
CA PRO A 623 -14.82 21.34 5.10
C PRO A 623 -13.85 20.18 5.29
N ASN A 624 -12.56 20.42 5.43
CA ASN A 624 -11.55 19.39 5.57
C ASN A 624 -10.67 19.63 6.79
N THR A 625 -11.20 20.27 7.84
CA THR A 625 -10.50 20.57 9.11
C THR A 625 -11.09 19.88 10.32
N ASN A 626 -11.84 18.79 10.10
CA ASN A 626 -12.58 18.16 11.18
C ASN A 626 -11.83 16.97 11.79
N LEU A 627 -10.89 16.35 11.07
CA LEU A 627 -10.05 15.28 11.63
C LEU A 627 -8.58 15.66 11.60
N ASP A 628 -7.80 15.11 12.54
CA ASP A 628 -6.34 15.17 12.53
C ASP A 628 -5.70 13.87 11.96
N LEU A 629 -4.38 13.73 12.14
CA LEU A 629 -3.61 12.58 11.67
C LEU A 629 -4.04 11.27 12.35
N THR A 630 -4.36 11.29 13.65
CA THR A 630 -4.82 10.10 14.39
C THR A 630 -6.25 9.72 13.98
N GLY A 631 -7.01 10.70 13.48
CA GLY A 631 -8.40 10.55 13.06
C GLY A 631 -9.39 10.99 14.13
N ASP A 632 -8.92 11.72 15.13
CA ASP A 632 -9.76 12.32 16.15
C ASP A 632 -10.43 13.59 15.60
N LEU A 633 -11.63 13.88 16.11
CA LEU A 633 -12.32 15.13 15.79
C LEU A 633 -11.53 16.30 16.37
N ARG A 634 -11.30 17.30 15.53
CA ARG A 634 -10.70 18.56 15.93
C ARG A 634 -11.72 19.43 16.66
N PRO A 635 -11.27 20.31 17.58
CA PRO A 635 -12.15 21.25 18.26
C PRO A 635 -12.74 22.29 17.29
N GLU A 636 -13.69 23.10 17.77
CA GLU A 636 -14.33 24.18 16.99
C GLU A 636 -13.31 25.18 16.41
N TYR A 637 -12.21 25.42 17.12
CA TYR A 637 -11.08 26.23 16.67
C TYR A 637 -9.87 25.32 16.40
N PRO A 638 -9.82 24.64 15.24
CA PRO A 638 -8.77 23.69 14.93
C PRO A 638 -7.41 24.36 14.74
N SER A 639 -6.35 23.58 14.95
CA SER A 639 -4.98 24.03 14.71
C SER A 639 -4.55 23.85 13.26
N ILE A 640 -3.68 24.73 12.77
CA ILE A 640 -2.97 24.55 11.50
C ILE A 640 -2.02 23.34 11.60
N GLY A 641 -1.92 22.54 10.54
CA GLY A 641 -1.06 21.35 10.48
C GLY A 641 -1.81 20.05 10.78
N ALA A 642 -1.09 18.93 10.80
CA ALA A 642 -1.66 17.59 10.83
C ALA A 642 -2.15 17.09 12.20
N LEU A 643 -1.72 17.73 13.28
CA LEU A 643 -2.04 17.33 14.66
C LEU A 643 -2.58 18.53 15.44
N GLU A 644 -3.48 18.26 16.37
CA GLU A 644 -3.88 19.22 17.40
C GLU A 644 -2.87 19.25 18.55
N SER A 645 -2.94 20.29 19.38
CA SER A 645 -2.27 20.28 20.68
C SER A 645 -2.96 19.30 21.63
N ASP A 646 -2.18 18.71 22.53
CA ASP A 646 -2.70 17.89 23.62
C ASP A 646 -3.55 18.70 24.62
#